data_AF-A0A7Y5URF3-F1
#
_entry.id   AF-A0A7Y5URF3-F1
#
_cell.length_a   1.000
_cell.length_b   1.000
_cell.length_c   1.000
_cell.angle_alpha   90.00
_cell.angle_beta   90.00
_cell.angle_gamma   90.00
#
_symmetry.space_group_name_H-M   'P 1'
#
loop_
_entity.id
_entity.type
_entity.pdbx_description
1 polymer ?
#
loop_
_entity_poly.entity_id
_entity_poly.type
_entity_poly.pdbx_seq_one_letter_code
_entity_poly.pdbx_strand_id
1 'polypeptide(L)'
;MLIQLATLISAVIALVLTGATQDIPPASPATPEAAIAAFEKVRGAPEAERTPAVRAMTRFEDEAITRLLLDELAVASQLDYRVALSDALGGVPRAGALEPLTLLLSAPDSAPLLRNSAALGLARQGVEGVERLRAAARTEGADAAANTTRTYALIGLSQAGSDAGWKALTEIATSGALVERRNALRYLERAPASPEVIAALLAGAGDDDLWTAAGCARQLAERKHPQAADLLAELCARPAATILGPARTDLLRGITAVFGPRFHERFLVLGAEADSGTRQAIEPLLPKIVGGAAFVTWLRNALPKRKNLAERCFAVRLLGKVPGSEVTLEIAAQVRAKEPQLVNTALRVLGERGDPVAIPELRKVLRSKDDSRRVETMLALHALLKGDAQWRDELRKGLKSESGLREVALRTLLLDLLADLQDEGSLETAWQDLDHKEWTIRAAALDFCRRVRHKHSVPRLIARLDAESGRLREDVLEALHALTAMRFRQRERWNEWWTDVGAKFELVPVEALVQPKRSNPQQASTASYYGIPLTSERAVFVVDVSGSMSATFGTDKSRTRLDEAKRQLRRVVEAMPKEYLINIVPFHTTVSQVFERMTQVTDRARAEALSQIDALRTQGGTNIHDAMQRAFAEPEVDTIYLLSDGAPSNGEITDPDALADEIVRWNRTRRVRIHCIAIGMDSPMLKRIANESGGEYVSSR
;
A
#
# COMPACT_ATOMS: atom_id res chain seq x y z
N MET A 1 0.46 15.14 -11.41
CA MET A 1 0.46 14.08 -10.37
C MET A 1 1.19 14.48 -9.09
N LEU A 2 2.43 14.99 -9.14
CA LEU A 2 3.19 15.40 -7.94
C LEU A 2 2.57 16.55 -7.10
N ILE A 3 1.69 17.36 -7.68
CA ILE A 3 1.04 18.50 -6.98
C ILE A 3 -0.37 18.15 -6.48
N GLN A 4 -1.09 17.20 -7.11
CA GLN A 4 -2.37 16.69 -6.61
C GLN A 4 -2.20 15.68 -5.47
N LEU A 5 -1.06 14.98 -5.42
CA LEU A 5 -0.66 14.22 -4.23
C LEU A 5 -0.42 15.17 -3.05
N ALA A 6 0.21 16.34 -3.27
CA ALA A 6 0.51 17.29 -2.20
C ALA A 6 -0.75 17.88 -1.52
N THR A 7 -1.86 18.06 -2.24
CA THR A 7 -3.11 18.59 -1.68
C THR A 7 -3.96 17.54 -0.96
N LEU A 8 -3.98 16.28 -1.42
CA LEU A 8 -4.64 15.19 -0.69
C LEU A 8 -3.81 14.73 0.51
N ILE A 9 -2.48 14.72 0.37
CA ILE A 9 -1.55 14.47 1.47
C ILE A 9 -1.62 15.61 2.50
N SER A 10 -1.83 16.88 2.11
CA SER A 10 -2.03 17.97 3.09
C SER A 10 -3.34 17.85 3.88
N ALA A 11 -4.42 17.35 3.26
CA ALA A 11 -5.70 17.14 3.96
C ALA A 11 -5.69 15.92 4.89
N VAL A 12 -4.96 14.86 4.51
CA VAL A 12 -4.78 13.67 5.35
C VAL A 12 -3.70 13.89 6.42
N ILE A 13 -2.62 14.63 6.16
CA ILE A 13 -1.65 15.06 7.18
C ILE A 13 -2.32 15.99 8.21
N ALA A 14 -3.26 16.84 7.80
CA ALA A 14 -4.04 17.66 8.73
C ALA A 14 -4.98 16.83 9.63
N LEU A 15 -5.40 15.64 9.21
CA LEU A 15 -6.26 14.74 9.99
C LEU A 15 -5.47 13.67 10.78
N VAL A 16 -4.24 13.36 10.38
CA VAL A 16 -3.39 12.30 10.98
C VAL A 16 -2.33 12.86 11.95
N LEU A 17 -2.05 14.17 11.94
CA LEU A 17 -1.18 14.82 12.94
C LEU A 17 -1.80 14.97 14.35
N THR A 18 -3.00 14.44 14.60
CA THR A 18 -3.57 14.35 15.96
C THR A 18 -3.57 12.90 16.43
N GLY A 19 -2.40 12.41 16.84
CA GLY A 19 -2.23 11.03 17.29
C GLY A 19 -0.99 10.84 18.17
N ALA A 20 -0.83 11.66 19.20
CA ALA A 20 0.02 11.34 20.35
C ALA A 20 -0.88 11.01 21.55
N THR A 21 -0.57 9.86 22.16
CA THR A 21 -1.15 9.33 23.39
C THR A 21 -1.07 10.33 24.55
N GLN A 22 -2.19 10.46 25.27
CA GLN A 22 -2.33 10.86 26.68
C GLN A 22 -1.20 11.71 27.28
N ASP A 23 -1.24 12.99 26.95
CA ASP A 23 -1.30 14.02 27.97
C ASP A 23 -2.46 14.93 27.58
N ILE A 24 -3.34 15.25 28.52
CA ILE A 24 -4.42 16.23 28.30
C ILE A 24 -3.75 17.48 27.75
N PRO A 25 -4.06 17.96 26.52
CA PRO A 25 -3.43 19.17 26.02
C PRO A 25 -3.74 20.28 27.04
N PRO A 26 -2.75 21.10 27.46
CA PRO A 26 -3.07 22.26 28.27
C PRO A 26 -4.19 23.01 27.55
N ALA A 27 -5.29 23.28 28.28
CA ALA A 27 -6.53 23.75 27.70
C ALA A 27 -6.24 24.81 26.64
N SER A 28 -6.66 24.55 25.40
CA SER A 28 -6.37 25.43 24.27
C SER A 28 -6.77 26.85 24.65
N PRO A 29 -5.82 27.82 24.68
CA PRO A 29 -5.97 29.08 25.39
C PRO A 29 -7.26 29.78 24.96
N ALA A 30 -8.14 30.13 25.90
CA ALA A 30 -9.48 30.60 25.58
C ALA A 30 -9.53 32.05 25.06
N THR A 31 -8.50 32.85 25.36
CA THR A 31 -8.41 34.26 24.96
C THR A 31 -7.07 34.58 24.29
N PRO A 32 -6.98 35.67 23.50
CA PRO A 32 -5.73 36.13 22.91
C PRO A 32 -4.61 36.35 23.95
N GLU A 33 -4.94 36.93 25.10
CA GLU A 33 -3.96 37.20 26.17
C GLU A 33 -3.41 35.90 26.77
N ALA A 34 -4.27 34.89 26.93
CA ALA A 34 -3.86 33.58 27.41
C ALA A 34 -2.94 32.87 26.39
N ALA A 35 -3.18 33.07 25.09
CA ALA A 35 -2.35 32.52 24.03
C ALA A 35 -0.96 33.20 23.99
N ILE A 36 -0.92 34.53 24.12
CA ILE A 36 0.33 35.29 24.24
C ILE A 36 1.09 34.85 25.50
N ALA A 37 0.43 34.81 26.66
CA ALA A 37 1.07 34.39 27.91
C ALA A 37 1.61 32.95 27.85
N ALA A 38 0.91 32.05 27.15
CA ALA A 38 1.39 30.69 26.92
C ALA A 38 2.66 30.67 26.04
N PHE A 39 2.72 31.53 25.02
CA PHE A 39 3.91 31.67 24.19
C PHE A 39 5.09 32.29 24.93
N GLU A 40 4.88 33.33 25.74
CA GLU A 40 5.94 33.98 26.52
C GLU A 40 6.66 32.98 27.44
N LYS A 41 5.94 32.00 28.00
CA LYS A 41 6.53 30.92 28.81
C LYS A 41 7.53 30.06 28.05
N VAL A 42 7.36 29.93 26.74
CA VAL A 42 8.20 29.09 25.86
C VAL A 42 9.04 29.91 24.89
N ARG A 43 9.00 31.25 24.93
CA ARG A 43 9.66 32.13 23.93
C ARG A 43 11.16 31.84 23.79
N GLY A 44 11.84 31.49 24.88
CA GLY A 44 13.26 31.14 24.90
C GLY A 44 13.59 29.68 24.55
N ALA A 45 12.58 28.83 24.35
CA ALA A 45 12.76 27.42 23.98
C ALA A 45 13.08 27.27 22.48
N PRO A 46 13.62 26.12 22.04
CA PRO A 46 13.82 25.83 20.62
C PRO A 46 12.53 25.98 19.80
N GLU A 47 12.64 26.37 18.53
CA GLU A 47 11.51 26.62 17.61
C GLU A 47 10.46 25.48 17.57
N ALA A 48 10.91 24.22 17.68
CA ALA A 48 10.04 23.06 17.72
C ALA A 48 9.09 23.05 18.93
N GLU A 49 9.56 23.47 20.10
CA GLU A 49 8.78 23.52 21.35
C GLU A 49 7.83 24.72 21.39
N ARG A 50 8.13 25.77 20.60
CA ARG A 50 7.28 26.96 20.45
C ARG A 50 6.13 26.75 19.45
N THR A 51 6.29 25.80 18.53
CA THR A 51 5.33 25.50 17.46
C THR A 51 3.89 25.26 17.95
N PRO A 52 3.63 24.48 19.02
CA PRO A 52 2.27 24.30 19.53
C PRO A 52 1.62 25.61 20.01
N ALA A 53 2.40 26.49 20.65
CA ALA A 53 1.90 27.78 21.12
C ALA A 53 1.54 28.72 19.95
N VAL A 54 2.37 28.74 18.89
CA VAL A 54 2.07 29.47 17.65
C VAL A 54 0.79 28.92 17.00
N ARG A 55 0.63 27.60 16.90
CA ARG A 55 -0.57 26.99 16.31
C ARG A 55 -1.84 27.35 17.09
N ALA A 56 -1.76 27.46 18.42
CA ALA A 56 -2.88 27.88 19.24
C ALA A 56 -3.36 29.32 18.96
N MET A 57 -2.48 30.18 18.41
CA MET A 57 -2.80 31.57 18.05
C MET A 57 -3.60 31.72 16.75
N THR A 58 -3.60 30.69 15.90
CA THR A 58 -4.18 30.72 14.54
C THR A 58 -5.59 31.29 14.49
N ARG A 59 -6.43 30.98 15.49
CA ARG A 59 -7.86 31.31 15.55
C ARG A 59 -8.20 32.71 16.07
N PHE A 60 -7.21 33.47 16.55
CA PHE A 60 -7.44 34.77 17.16
C PHE A 60 -7.14 35.91 16.20
N GLU A 61 -8.15 36.73 15.95
CA GLU A 61 -8.06 38.00 15.24
C GLU A 61 -7.73 39.10 16.25
N ASP A 62 -6.44 39.22 16.58
CA ASP A 62 -5.93 40.16 17.57
C ASP A 62 -4.64 40.83 17.07
N GLU A 63 -4.50 42.14 17.31
CA GLU A 63 -3.39 42.93 16.80
C GLU A 63 -2.05 42.57 17.49
N ALA A 64 -2.08 42.29 18.80
CA ALA A 64 -0.88 41.94 19.55
C ALA A 64 -0.35 40.56 19.13
N ILE A 65 -1.25 39.59 18.92
CA ILE A 65 -0.91 38.29 18.32
C ILE A 65 -0.31 38.49 16.93
N THR A 66 -0.91 39.34 16.10
CA THR A 66 -0.42 39.59 14.75
C THR A 66 1.03 40.12 14.77
N ARG A 67 1.32 41.12 15.60
CA ARG A 67 2.69 41.64 15.75
C ARG A 67 3.66 40.57 16.25
N LEU A 68 3.27 39.79 17.26
CA LEU A 68 4.10 38.71 17.79
C LEU A 68 4.45 37.68 16.70
N LEU A 69 3.47 37.25 15.90
CA LEU A 69 3.69 36.31 14.80
C LEU A 69 4.65 36.88 13.75
N LEU A 70 4.57 38.17 13.45
CA LEU A 70 5.46 38.85 12.51
C LEU A 70 6.88 38.97 13.04
N ASP A 71 7.04 39.34 14.31
CA ASP A 71 8.34 39.44 14.97
C ASP A 71 9.03 38.07 15.01
N GLU A 72 8.28 37.01 15.34
CA GLU A 72 8.79 35.64 15.32
C GLU A 72 9.14 35.17 13.90
N LEU A 73 8.32 35.49 12.91
CA LEU A 73 8.58 35.13 11.51
C LEU A 73 9.87 35.78 10.96
N ALA A 74 10.20 36.99 11.43
CA ALA A 74 11.40 37.70 11.01
C ALA A 74 12.71 37.04 11.49
N VAL A 75 12.68 36.34 12.63
CA VAL A 75 13.86 35.68 13.22
C VAL A 75 13.87 34.16 13.02
N ALA A 76 12.75 33.56 12.64
CA ALA A 76 12.60 32.12 12.49
C ALA A 76 13.49 31.55 11.38
N SER A 77 14.15 30.44 11.67
CA SER A 77 15.11 29.78 10.78
C SER A 77 14.65 28.40 10.30
N GLN A 78 13.93 27.63 11.13
CA GLN A 78 13.48 26.29 10.79
C GLN A 78 12.22 26.33 9.91
N LEU A 79 12.23 25.54 8.82
CA LEU A 79 11.13 25.50 7.85
C LEU A 79 9.78 25.18 8.50
N ASP A 80 9.70 24.16 9.37
CA ASP A 80 8.44 23.75 10.00
C ASP A 80 7.84 24.84 10.89
N TYR A 81 8.69 25.59 11.59
CA TYR A 81 8.26 26.68 12.45
C TYR A 81 7.81 27.88 11.61
N ARG A 82 8.52 28.21 10.54
CA ARG A 82 8.10 29.24 9.56
C ARG A 82 6.77 28.88 8.89
N VAL A 83 6.54 27.61 8.57
CA VAL A 83 5.24 27.12 8.06
C VAL A 83 4.17 27.29 9.12
N ALA A 84 4.42 26.91 10.37
CA ALA A 84 3.47 27.10 11.46
C ALA A 84 3.13 28.58 11.72
N LEU A 85 4.12 29.47 11.61
CA LEU A 85 3.93 30.92 11.72
C LEU A 85 3.12 31.48 10.53
N SER A 86 3.41 31.04 9.32
CA SER A 86 2.65 31.40 8.11
C SER A 86 1.19 30.91 8.19
N ASP A 87 0.96 29.66 8.61
CA ASP A 87 -0.37 29.10 8.84
C ASP A 87 -1.11 29.85 9.94
N ALA A 88 -0.41 30.16 11.04
CA ALA A 88 -0.97 30.93 12.14
C ALA A 88 -1.38 32.31 11.65
N LEU A 89 -0.50 33.04 10.96
CA LEU A 89 -0.71 34.39 10.42
C LEU A 89 -1.84 34.44 9.37
N GLY A 90 -1.97 33.41 8.55
CA GLY A 90 -3.04 33.26 7.57
C GLY A 90 -4.33 32.60 8.09
N GLY A 91 -4.37 32.21 9.36
CA GLY A 91 -5.46 31.44 9.95
C GLY A 91 -6.82 32.15 9.98
N VAL A 92 -6.79 33.45 10.23
CA VAL A 92 -7.94 34.37 10.22
C VAL A 92 -7.56 35.64 9.47
N PRO A 93 -8.53 36.45 9.01
CA PRO A 93 -8.25 37.77 8.46
C PRO A 93 -7.46 38.62 9.46
N ARG A 94 -6.34 39.22 9.04
CA ARG A 94 -5.47 40.05 9.88
C ARG A 94 -4.98 41.28 9.12
N ALA A 95 -5.08 42.44 9.77
CA ALA A 95 -4.43 43.65 9.30
C ALA A 95 -2.90 43.44 9.31
N GLY A 96 -2.24 43.66 8.16
CA GLY A 96 -0.79 43.51 8.02
C GLY A 96 -0.28 42.11 7.66
N ALA A 97 -1.14 41.09 7.55
CA ALA A 97 -0.73 39.74 7.13
C ALA A 97 -0.47 39.61 5.62
N LEU A 98 -1.10 40.44 4.79
CA LEU A 98 -1.06 40.33 3.32
C LEU A 98 0.35 40.44 2.74
N GLU A 99 1.13 41.44 3.16
CA GLU A 99 2.46 41.69 2.60
C GLU A 99 3.46 40.57 2.98
N PRO A 100 3.59 40.16 4.26
CA PRO A 100 4.45 39.04 4.64
C PRO A 100 4.07 37.73 3.93
N LEU A 101 2.78 37.40 3.82
CA LEU A 101 2.35 36.19 3.13
C LEU A 101 2.65 36.27 1.62
N THR A 102 2.52 37.45 0.99
CA THR A 102 2.88 37.66 -0.42
C THR A 102 4.38 37.47 -0.65
N LEU A 103 5.21 37.97 0.26
CA LEU A 103 6.67 37.78 0.21
C LEU A 103 7.04 36.29 0.38
N LEU A 104 6.43 35.59 1.34
CA LEU A 104 6.66 34.16 1.54
C LEU A 104 6.28 33.32 0.31
N LEU A 105 5.20 33.69 -0.39
CA LEU A 105 4.77 33.01 -1.61
C LEU A 105 5.75 33.22 -2.78
N SER A 106 6.31 34.42 -2.91
CA SER A 106 7.04 34.86 -4.11
C SER A 106 8.56 34.83 -3.99
N ALA A 107 9.12 34.77 -2.77
CA ALA A 107 10.57 34.81 -2.56
C ALA A 107 11.29 33.66 -3.31
N PRO A 108 12.41 33.94 -4.01
CA PRO A 108 13.14 32.93 -4.79
C PRO A 108 13.49 31.68 -3.98
N ASP A 109 13.99 31.88 -2.75
CA ASP A 109 14.46 30.80 -1.87
C ASP A 109 13.35 30.20 -1.00
N SER A 110 12.09 30.60 -1.18
CA SER A 110 10.98 30.03 -0.41
C SER A 110 10.74 28.57 -0.77
N ALA A 111 10.78 27.71 0.24
CA ALA A 111 10.49 26.29 0.10
C ALA A 111 9.03 26.03 -0.34
N PRO A 112 8.75 24.96 -1.10
CA PRO A 112 7.41 24.66 -1.61
C PRO A 112 6.31 24.57 -0.53
N LEU A 113 6.62 23.98 0.64
CA LEU A 113 5.68 23.90 1.76
C LEU A 113 5.30 25.27 2.32
N LEU A 114 6.27 26.19 2.40
CA LEU A 114 6.06 27.54 2.90
C LEU A 114 5.26 28.38 1.90
N ARG A 115 5.52 28.22 0.59
CA ARG A 115 4.71 28.85 -0.47
C ARG A 115 3.25 28.36 -0.44
N ASN A 116 3.03 27.06 -0.22
CA ASN A 116 1.69 26.50 -0.09
C ASN A 116 0.96 27.10 1.11
N SER A 117 1.59 27.09 2.29
CA SER A 117 1.03 27.72 3.51
C SER A 117 0.68 29.18 3.28
N ALA A 118 1.60 29.96 2.70
CA ALA A 118 1.38 31.37 2.42
C ALA A 118 0.21 31.60 1.43
N ALA A 119 0.10 30.79 0.38
CA ALA A 119 -1.00 30.87 -0.56
C ALA A 119 -2.36 30.55 0.08
N LEU A 120 -2.42 29.54 0.94
CA LEU A 120 -3.63 29.21 1.72
C LEU A 120 -3.96 30.30 2.73
N GLY A 121 -2.95 30.92 3.34
CA GLY A 121 -3.10 32.07 4.22
C GLY A 121 -3.73 33.26 3.50
N LEU A 122 -3.17 33.65 2.35
CA LEU A 122 -3.71 34.71 1.49
C LEU A 122 -5.15 34.42 1.05
N ALA A 123 -5.47 33.17 0.73
CA ALA A 123 -6.82 32.76 0.34
C ALA A 123 -7.87 33.04 1.43
N ARG A 124 -7.47 33.13 2.69
CA ARG A 124 -8.32 33.42 3.85
C ARG A 124 -8.36 34.92 4.22
N GLN A 125 -7.56 35.76 3.57
CA GLN A 125 -7.51 37.22 3.82
C GLN A 125 -8.56 38.03 3.02
N GLY A 126 -9.67 37.39 2.62
CA GLY A 126 -10.73 38.05 1.86
C GLY A 126 -10.31 38.48 0.45
N VAL A 127 -10.98 39.51 -0.07
CA VAL A 127 -10.84 39.96 -1.48
C VAL A 127 -9.43 40.42 -1.81
N GLU A 128 -8.77 41.16 -0.90
CA GLU A 128 -7.41 41.65 -1.11
C GLU A 128 -6.40 40.50 -1.21
N GLY A 129 -6.56 39.47 -0.37
CA GLY A 129 -5.73 38.25 -0.45
C GLY A 129 -5.91 37.50 -1.78
N VAL A 130 -7.14 37.42 -2.27
CA VAL A 130 -7.45 36.86 -3.59
C VAL A 130 -6.79 37.67 -4.72
N GLU A 131 -6.79 39.00 -4.65
CA GLU A 131 -6.13 39.83 -5.66
C GLU A 131 -4.59 39.66 -5.63
N ARG A 132 -3.99 39.49 -4.44
CA ARG A 132 -2.55 39.16 -4.31
C ARG A 132 -2.24 37.82 -4.96
N LEU A 133 -3.08 36.80 -4.74
CA LEU A 133 -2.94 35.50 -5.40
C LEU A 133 -3.12 35.61 -6.92
N ARG A 134 -4.09 36.40 -7.39
CA ARG A 134 -4.32 36.63 -8.82
C ARG A 134 -3.10 37.30 -9.48
N ALA A 135 -2.49 38.27 -8.81
CA ALA A 135 -1.25 38.89 -9.26
C ALA A 135 -0.09 37.88 -9.29
N ALA A 136 0.09 37.11 -8.21
CA ALA A 136 1.13 36.09 -8.12
C ALA A 136 0.99 34.98 -9.19
N ALA A 137 -0.25 34.64 -9.56
CA ALA A 137 -0.53 33.68 -10.64
C ALA A 137 -0.12 34.20 -12.04
N ARG A 138 0.15 35.50 -12.19
CA ARG A 138 0.60 36.15 -13.43
C ARG A 138 2.08 36.59 -13.39
N THR A 139 2.83 36.14 -12.38
CA THR A 139 4.26 36.49 -12.23
C THR A 139 5.04 36.13 -13.50
N GLU A 140 5.73 37.11 -14.09
CA GLU A 140 6.58 36.92 -15.26
C GLU A 140 7.88 36.19 -14.91
N GLY A 141 8.54 35.60 -15.91
CA GLY A 141 9.82 34.89 -15.75
C GLY A 141 9.71 33.38 -15.93
N ALA A 142 10.70 32.75 -16.57
CA ALA A 142 10.67 31.32 -16.89
C ALA A 142 11.36 30.45 -15.82
N ASP A 143 11.90 31.04 -14.76
CA ASP A 143 12.64 30.32 -13.72
C ASP A 143 11.73 29.44 -12.85
N ALA A 144 12.35 28.51 -12.12
CA ALA A 144 11.64 27.57 -11.27
C ALA A 144 10.86 28.25 -10.14
N ALA A 145 11.36 29.36 -9.60
CA ALA A 145 10.70 30.09 -8.52
C ALA A 145 9.41 30.74 -9.01
N ALA A 146 9.42 31.41 -10.16
CA ALA A 146 8.24 32.00 -10.80
C ALA A 146 7.19 30.94 -11.15
N ASN A 147 7.59 29.81 -11.76
CA ASN A 147 6.68 28.70 -12.06
C ASN A 147 6.01 28.12 -10.79
N THR A 148 6.79 28.02 -9.71
CA THR A 148 6.31 27.53 -8.42
C THR A 148 5.36 28.53 -7.76
N THR A 149 5.67 29.83 -7.81
CA THR A 149 4.79 30.92 -7.35
C THR A 149 3.43 30.82 -8.03
N ARG A 150 3.39 30.74 -9.37
CA ARG A 150 2.13 30.65 -10.12
C ARG A 150 1.30 29.44 -9.71
N THR A 151 1.95 28.28 -9.57
CA THR A 151 1.29 27.03 -9.19
C THR A 151 0.59 27.15 -7.84
N TYR A 152 1.30 27.62 -6.80
CA TYR A 152 0.70 27.77 -5.47
C TYR A 152 -0.32 28.90 -5.42
N ALA A 153 -0.14 29.97 -6.20
CA ALA A 153 -1.13 31.02 -6.33
C ALA A 153 -2.47 30.49 -6.89
N LEU A 154 -2.43 29.65 -7.94
CA LEU A 154 -3.63 28.99 -8.48
C LEU A 154 -4.31 28.07 -7.45
N ILE A 155 -3.51 27.32 -6.65
CA ILE A 155 -4.04 26.52 -5.54
C ILE A 155 -4.73 27.42 -4.52
N GLY A 156 -4.09 28.52 -4.12
CA GLY A 156 -4.67 29.49 -3.19
C GLY A 156 -6.00 30.05 -3.69
N LEU A 157 -6.08 30.47 -4.95
CA LEU A 157 -7.33 30.96 -5.56
C LEU A 157 -8.45 29.91 -5.50
N SER A 158 -8.13 28.63 -5.75
CA SER A 158 -9.10 27.53 -5.67
C SER A 158 -9.57 27.27 -4.24
N GLN A 159 -8.65 27.37 -3.27
CA GLN A 159 -8.95 27.12 -1.86
C GLN A 159 -9.66 28.29 -1.18
N ALA A 160 -9.57 29.50 -1.74
CA ALA A 160 -10.34 30.65 -1.26
C ALA A 160 -11.85 30.36 -1.28
N GLY A 161 -12.32 29.55 -2.25
CA GLY A 161 -13.71 29.14 -2.34
C GLY A 161 -14.71 30.29 -2.58
N SER A 162 -14.22 31.51 -2.82
CA SER A 162 -15.01 32.73 -2.98
C SER A 162 -15.27 33.05 -4.45
N ASP A 163 -16.32 33.82 -4.74
CA ASP A 163 -16.66 34.25 -6.10
C ASP A 163 -15.50 34.99 -6.78
N ALA A 164 -14.77 35.82 -6.02
CA ALA A 164 -13.58 36.51 -6.51
C ALA A 164 -12.47 35.51 -6.92
N GLY A 165 -12.24 34.47 -6.11
CA GLY A 165 -11.26 33.42 -6.41
C GLY A 165 -11.62 32.62 -7.66
N TRP A 166 -12.90 32.24 -7.79
CA TRP A 166 -13.39 31.52 -8.96
C TRP A 166 -13.34 32.37 -10.24
N LYS A 167 -13.68 33.66 -10.15
CA LYS A 167 -13.56 34.60 -11.25
C LYS A 167 -12.09 34.73 -11.70
N ALA A 168 -11.17 34.92 -10.76
CA ALA A 168 -9.74 35.00 -11.06
C ALA A 168 -9.21 33.73 -11.74
N LEU A 169 -9.57 32.54 -11.25
CA LEU A 169 -9.21 31.27 -11.88
C LEU A 169 -9.78 31.13 -13.29
N THR A 170 -11.05 31.50 -13.48
CA THR A 170 -11.73 31.39 -14.78
C THR A 170 -11.09 32.32 -15.82
N GLU A 171 -10.68 33.52 -15.43
CA GLU A 171 -9.93 34.43 -16.30
C GLU A 171 -8.58 33.84 -16.72
N ILE A 172 -7.84 33.23 -15.79
CA ILE A 172 -6.55 32.58 -16.10
C ILE A 172 -6.77 31.34 -16.99
N ALA A 173 -7.84 30.59 -16.74
CA ALA A 173 -8.24 29.43 -17.54
C ALA A 173 -8.65 29.80 -18.98
N THR A 174 -8.99 31.05 -19.25
CA THR A 174 -9.40 31.50 -20.60
C THR A 174 -8.30 32.29 -21.32
N SER A 175 -7.49 33.07 -20.59
CA SER A 175 -6.54 34.04 -21.18
C SER A 175 -5.08 33.87 -20.73
N GLY A 176 -4.79 32.93 -19.83
CA GLY A 176 -3.44 32.68 -19.35
C GLY A 176 -2.54 31.97 -20.37
N ALA A 177 -1.23 31.95 -20.08
CA ALA A 177 -0.27 31.13 -20.81
C ALA A 177 -0.61 29.63 -20.68
N LEU A 178 -0.13 28.81 -21.63
CA LEU A 178 -0.60 27.45 -21.84
C LEU A 178 -0.59 26.57 -20.57
N VAL A 179 0.46 26.65 -19.76
CA VAL A 179 0.63 25.81 -18.56
C VAL A 179 -0.32 26.27 -17.44
N GLU A 180 -0.38 27.58 -17.21
CA GLU A 180 -1.23 28.21 -16.21
C GLU A 180 -2.70 28.01 -16.54
N ARG A 181 -3.06 28.13 -17.82
CA ARG A 181 -4.40 27.86 -18.34
C ARG A 181 -4.84 26.43 -18.00
N ARG A 182 -4.01 25.45 -18.35
CA ARG A 182 -4.27 24.01 -18.08
C ARG A 182 -4.38 23.73 -16.58
N ASN A 183 -3.54 24.35 -15.76
CA ASN A 183 -3.61 24.18 -14.30
C ASN A 183 -4.86 24.83 -13.72
N ALA A 184 -5.20 26.06 -14.13
CA ALA A 184 -6.40 26.75 -13.69
C ALA A 184 -7.67 25.94 -14.00
N LEU A 185 -7.78 25.37 -15.22
CA LEU A 185 -8.88 24.48 -15.61
C LEU A 185 -9.04 23.27 -14.68
N ARG A 186 -7.94 22.68 -14.19
CA ARG A 186 -7.99 21.57 -13.23
C ARG A 186 -8.45 22.01 -11.84
N TYR A 187 -8.09 23.23 -11.43
CA TYR A 187 -8.44 23.77 -10.12
C TYR A 187 -9.88 24.33 -10.03
N LEU A 188 -10.60 24.40 -11.16
CA LEU A 188 -12.04 24.72 -11.19
C LEU A 188 -12.94 23.58 -10.71
N GLU A 189 -12.40 22.41 -10.36
CA GLU A 189 -13.20 21.22 -9.99
C GLU A 189 -14.21 21.50 -8.87
N ARG A 190 -13.87 22.37 -7.91
CA ARG A 190 -14.72 22.76 -6.78
C ARG A 190 -15.56 24.03 -7.03
N ALA A 191 -15.38 24.69 -8.17
CA ALA A 191 -16.10 25.92 -8.48
C ALA A 191 -17.60 25.67 -8.69
N PRO A 192 -18.48 26.59 -8.29
CA PRO A 192 -19.91 26.52 -8.62
C PRO A 192 -20.09 26.53 -10.15
N ALA A 193 -21.20 25.97 -10.62
CA ALA A 193 -21.52 25.87 -12.05
C ALA A 193 -22.02 27.21 -12.61
N SER A 194 -21.17 28.25 -12.61
CA SER A 194 -21.50 29.53 -13.23
C SER A 194 -21.32 29.46 -14.76
N PRO A 195 -22.01 30.31 -15.55
CA PRO A 195 -21.87 30.35 -17.00
C PRO A 195 -20.42 30.51 -17.47
N GLU A 196 -19.61 31.28 -16.75
CA GLU A 196 -18.21 31.54 -17.09
C GLU A 196 -17.35 30.29 -16.87
N VAL A 197 -17.55 29.58 -15.75
CA VAL A 197 -16.87 28.32 -15.46
C VAL A 197 -17.24 27.26 -16.50
N ILE A 198 -18.54 27.13 -16.82
CA ILE A 198 -18.99 26.20 -17.85
C ILE A 198 -18.38 26.53 -19.21
N ALA A 199 -18.35 27.81 -19.60
CA ALA A 199 -17.73 28.24 -20.85
C ALA A 199 -16.23 27.90 -20.91
N ALA A 200 -15.48 28.15 -19.82
CA ALA A 200 -14.06 27.81 -19.74
C ALA A 200 -13.82 26.29 -19.83
N LEU A 201 -14.65 25.48 -19.16
CA LEU A 201 -14.56 24.02 -19.24
C LEU A 201 -14.91 23.48 -20.62
N LEU A 202 -15.91 24.06 -21.30
CA LEU A 202 -16.25 23.69 -22.68
C LEU A 202 -15.11 23.97 -23.65
N ALA A 203 -14.47 25.15 -23.53
CA ALA A 203 -13.28 25.47 -24.31
C ALA A 203 -12.12 24.51 -23.99
N GLY A 204 -11.88 24.23 -22.71
CA GLY A 204 -10.83 23.31 -22.25
C GLY A 204 -11.04 21.86 -22.68
N ALA A 205 -12.29 21.41 -22.86
CA ALA A 205 -12.61 20.08 -23.38
C ALA A 205 -12.16 19.87 -24.84
N GLY A 206 -11.91 20.95 -25.59
CA GLY A 206 -11.32 20.93 -26.93
C GLY A 206 -9.80 21.14 -26.98
N ASP A 207 -9.09 21.12 -25.84
CA ASP A 207 -7.62 21.29 -25.82
C ASP A 207 -6.90 20.09 -26.47
N ASP A 208 -5.79 20.36 -27.17
CA ASP A 208 -4.96 19.33 -27.79
C ASP A 208 -4.34 18.38 -26.75
N ASP A 209 -4.08 18.87 -25.53
CA ASP A 209 -3.63 18.03 -24.41
C ASP A 209 -4.80 17.21 -23.86
N LEU A 210 -4.75 15.92 -24.14
CA LEU A 210 -5.78 14.96 -23.76
C LEU A 210 -6.05 14.95 -22.24
N TRP A 211 -5.05 15.16 -21.40
CA TRP A 211 -5.27 15.18 -19.95
C TRP A 211 -6.13 16.38 -19.53
N THR A 212 -5.84 17.57 -20.06
CA THR A 212 -6.67 18.76 -19.84
C THR A 212 -8.08 18.56 -20.38
N ALA A 213 -8.21 18.10 -21.63
CA ALA A 213 -9.50 17.86 -22.25
C ALA A 213 -10.36 16.85 -21.46
N ALA A 214 -9.77 15.72 -21.05
CA ALA A 214 -10.44 14.71 -20.23
C ALA A 214 -10.87 15.27 -18.86
N GLY A 215 -9.99 16.04 -18.20
CA GLY A 215 -10.29 16.67 -16.91
C GLY A 215 -11.46 17.65 -17.00
N CYS A 216 -11.52 18.46 -18.06
CA CYS A 216 -12.65 19.37 -18.31
C CYS A 216 -13.95 18.61 -18.62
N ALA A 217 -13.90 17.60 -19.47
CA ALA A 217 -15.06 16.77 -19.80
C ALA A 217 -15.61 16.03 -18.57
N ARG A 218 -14.74 15.51 -17.69
CA ARG A 218 -15.13 14.94 -16.39
C ARG A 218 -15.84 15.97 -15.51
N GLN A 219 -15.26 17.15 -15.34
CA GLN A 219 -15.84 18.21 -14.50
C GLN A 219 -17.22 18.66 -14.99
N LEU A 220 -17.43 18.71 -16.32
CA LEU A 220 -18.73 18.96 -16.93
C LEU A 220 -19.73 17.81 -16.65
N ALA A 221 -19.26 16.56 -16.71
CA ALA A 221 -20.08 15.38 -16.43
C ALA A 221 -20.54 15.32 -14.97
N GLU A 222 -19.64 15.60 -14.02
CA GLU A 222 -19.96 15.68 -12.58
C GLU A 222 -20.97 16.80 -12.27
N ARG A 223 -20.98 17.87 -13.08
CA ARG A 223 -21.96 18.97 -13.05
C ARG A 223 -23.24 18.68 -13.85
N LYS A 224 -23.37 17.48 -14.43
CA LYS A 224 -24.51 17.06 -15.26
C LYS A 224 -24.76 17.97 -16.48
N HIS A 225 -23.72 18.56 -17.04
CA HIS A 225 -23.85 19.41 -18.24
C HIS A 225 -24.26 18.55 -19.46
N PRO A 226 -25.23 19.00 -20.28
CA PRO A 226 -25.80 18.19 -21.37
C PRO A 226 -24.78 17.75 -22.42
N GLN A 227 -23.76 18.56 -22.71
CA GLN A 227 -22.73 18.23 -23.71
C GLN A 227 -21.62 17.31 -23.19
N ALA A 228 -21.50 17.09 -21.87
CA ALA A 228 -20.38 16.34 -21.29
C ALA A 228 -20.30 14.90 -21.83
N ALA A 229 -21.48 14.30 -21.89
CA ALA A 229 -21.88 13.18 -22.71
C ALA A 229 -21.11 12.99 -24.03
N ASP A 230 -21.23 13.94 -24.93
CA ASP A 230 -20.75 13.81 -26.31
C ASP A 230 -19.25 14.10 -26.38
N LEU A 231 -18.77 15.06 -25.57
CA LEU A 231 -17.35 15.36 -25.40
C LEU A 231 -16.57 14.13 -24.89
N LEU A 232 -17.08 13.45 -23.86
CA LEU A 232 -16.47 12.22 -23.36
C LEU A 232 -16.44 11.13 -24.42
N ALA A 233 -17.51 10.98 -25.21
CA ALA A 233 -17.56 9.98 -26.27
C ALA A 233 -16.52 10.25 -27.37
N GLU A 234 -16.36 11.51 -27.76
CA GLU A 234 -15.34 11.95 -28.73
C GLU A 234 -13.91 11.70 -28.21
N LEU A 235 -13.60 12.14 -26.98
CA LEU A 235 -12.28 11.91 -26.39
C LEU A 235 -11.97 10.44 -26.22
N CYS A 236 -12.98 9.65 -25.84
CA CYS A 236 -12.85 8.21 -25.75
C CYS A 236 -12.62 7.57 -27.11
N ALA A 237 -13.03 8.16 -28.24
CA ALA A 237 -12.90 7.58 -29.58
C ALA A 237 -11.45 7.26 -29.97
N ARG A 238 -10.46 7.87 -29.31
CA ARG A 238 -9.04 7.57 -29.50
C ARG A 238 -8.68 6.12 -29.15
N PRO A 239 -7.58 5.56 -29.69
CA PRO A 239 -7.12 4.21 -29.32
C PRO A 239 -6.78 4.14 -27.83
N ALA A 240 -7.27 3.11 -27.12
CA ALA A 240 -7.12 2.99 -25.66
C ALA A 240 -5.66 3.01 -25.20
N ALA A 241 -4.76 2.39 -25.97
CA ALA A 241 -3.32 2.38 -25.72
C ALA A 241 -2.67 3.78 -25.74
N THR A 242 -3.31 4.77 -26.37
CA THR A 242 -2.83 6.17 -26.41
C THR A 242 -3.37 7.02 -25.25
N ILE A 243 -4.39 6.52 -24.54
CA ILE A 243 -5.03 7.20 -23.42
C ILE A 243 -4.33 6.71 -22.15
N LEU A 244 -3.36 7.46 -21.65
CA LEU A 244 -2.47 7.02 -20.56
C LEU A 244 -2.70 7.81 -19.27
N GLY A 245 -2.36 7.19 -18.14
CA GLY A 245 -2.20 7.83 -16.84
C GLY A 245 -3.39 8.72 -16.42
N PRO A 246 -3.14 10.00 -16.04
CA PRO A 246 -4.20 10.89 -15.55
C PRO A 246 -5.37 11.10 -16.51
N ALA A 247 -5.13 11.15 -17.82
CA ALA A 247 -6.21 11.31 -18.80
C ALA A 247 -7.18 10.12 -18.78
N ARG A 248 -6.66 8.90 -18.66
CA ARG A 248 -7.49 7.69 -18.54
C ARG A 248 -8.34 7.72 -17.27
N THR A 249 -7.74 8.13 -16.15
CA THR A 249 -8.43 8.29 -14.87
C THR A 249 -9.58 9.28 -15.00
N ASP A 250 -9.33 10.46 -15.57
CA ASP A 250 -10.34 11.49 -15.75
C ASP A 250 -11.47 11.02 -16.69
N LEU A 251 -11.15 10.35 -17.80
CA LEU A 251 -12.16 9.80 -18.71
C LEU A 251 -13.02 8.73 -18.04
N LEU A 252 -12.43 7.78 -17.32
CA LEU A 252 -13.19 6.74 -16.62
C LEU A 252 -14.09 7.35 -15.54
N ARG A 253 -13.59 8.27 -14.72
CA ARG A 253 -14.41 9.01 -13.74
C ARG A 253 -15.54 9.78 -14.43
N GLY A 254 -15.26 10.49 -15.51
CA GLY A 254 -16.26 11.22 -16.29
C GLY A 254 -17.35 10.28 -16.83
N ILE A 255 -16.96 9.16 -17.43
CA ILE A 255 -17.87 8.11 -17.90
C ILE A 255 -18.79 7.62 -16.77
N THR A 256 -18.26 7.40 -15.57
CA THR A 256 -19.10 6.94 -14.44
C THR A 256 -20.16 7.95 -14.02
N ALA A 257 -19.94 9.25 -14.23
CA ALA A 257 -20.90 10.30 -13.90
C ALA A 257 -22.08 10.36 -14.89
N VAL A 258 -21.84 10.04 -16.16
CA VAL A 258 -22.84 10.02 -17.25
C VAL A 258 -23.05 8.61 -17.81
N PHE A 259 -22.92 7.60 -16.95
CA PHE A 259 -22.83 6.20 -17.35
C PHE A 259 -24.10 5.70 -18.04
N GLY A 260 -23.92 4.92 -19.11
CA GLY A 260 -25.03 4.36 -19.87
C GLY A 260 -24.56 3.54 -21.08
N PRO A 261 -25.50 3.01 -21.89
CA PRO A 261 -25.21 2.03 -22.95
C PRO A 261 -24.11 2.42 -23.91
N ARG A 262 -24.04 3.69 -24.30
CA ARG A 262 -23.01 4.21 -25.21
C ARG A 262 -21.58 4.09 -24.67
N PHE A 263 -21.40 4.00 -23.35
CA PHE A 263 -20.10 3.94 -22.69
C PHE A 263 -19.72 2.56 -22.20
N HIS A 264 -20.61 1.57 -22.26
CA HIS A 264 -20.33 0.23 -21.75
C HIS A 264 -19.05 -0.36 -22.36
N GLU A 265 -18.93 -0.30 -23.69
CA GLU A 265 -17.75 -0.75 -24.44
C GLU A 265 -16.48 -0.04 -23.97
N ARG A 266 -16.53 1.31 -23.94
CA ARG A 266 -15.37 2.13 -23.63
C ARG A 266 -14.91 2.00 -22.19
N PHE A 267 -15.86 1.88 -21.26
CA PHE A 267 -15.54 1.64 -19.86
C PHE A 267 -14.79 0.31 -19.67
N LEU A 268 -15.24 -0.76 -20.34
CA LEU A 268 -14.57 -2.06 -20.26
C LEU A 268 -13.14 -2.00 -20.82
N VAL A 269 -12.97 -1.43 -22.01
CA VAL A 269 -11.65 -1.36 -22.68
C VAL A 269 -10.66 -0.49 -21.90
N LEU A 270 -11.07 0.72 -21.48
CA LEU A 270 -10.20 1.62 -20.73
C LEU A 270 -9.89 1.09 -19.32
N GLY A 271 -10.86 0.45 -18.67
CA GLY A 271 -10.66 -0.16 -17.35
C GLY A 271 -9.75 -1.38 -17.40
N ALA A 272 -9.80 -2.17 -18.48
CA ALA A 272 -8.92 -3.33 -18.66
C ALA A 272 -7.43 -2.95 -18.78
N GLU A 273 -7.13 -1.83 -19.43
CA GLU A 273 -5.76 -1.32 -19.60
C GLU A 273 -5.33 -0.35 -18.49
N ALA A 274 -6.19 -0.11 -17.49
CA ALA A 274 -5.92 0.81 -16.40
C ALA A 274 -4.66 0.41 -15.62
N ASP A 275 -3.79 1.38 -15.36
CA ASP A 275 -2.69 1.24 -14.40
C ASP A 275 -3.21 1.20 -12.96
N SER A 276 -2.31 0.92 -12.01
CA SER A 276 -2.64 0.81 -10.59
C SER A 276 -3.35 2.05 -10.02
N GLY A 277 -2.84 3.25 -10.32
CA GLY A 277 -3.43 4.50 -9.84
C GLY A 277 -4.82 4.74 -10.41
N THR A 278 -5.01 4.43 -11.70
CA THR A 278 -6.32 4.51 -12.35
C THR A 278 -7.32 3.53 -11.74
N ARG A 279 -6.92 2.28 -11.49
CA ARG A 279 -7.78 1.27 -10.84
C ARG A 279 -8.21 1.72 -9.45
N GLN A 280 -7.27 2.21 -8.65
CA GLN A 280 -7.57 2.74 -7.31
C GLN A 280 -8.57 3.90 -7.36
N ALA A 281 -8.43 4.81 -8.32
CA ALA A 281 -9.33 5.96 -8.45
C ALA A 281 -10.76 5.57 -8.86
N ILE A 282 -10.95 4.45 -9.57
CA ILE A 282 -12.29 4.00 -10.02
C ILE A 282 -12.92 2.94 -9.11
N GLU A 283 -12.14 2.23 -8.29
CA GLU A 283 -12.60 1.12 -7.44
C GLU A 283 -13.82 1.51 -6.57
N PRO A 284 -13.85 2.67 -5.89
CA PRO A 284 -15.01 3.08 -5.08
C PRO A 284 -16.28 3.33 -5.91
N LEU A 285 -16.14 3.54 -7.22
CA LEU A 285 -17.24 3.82 -8.14
C LEU A 285 -17.83 2.54 -8.74
N LEU A 286 -17.08 1.42 -8.73
CA LEU A 286 -17.50 0.17 -9.35
C LEU A 286 -18.82 -0.39 -8.81
N PRO A 287 -19.11 -0.40 -7.49
CA PRO A 287 -20.38 -0.92 -6.98
C PRO A 287 -21.61 -0.24 -7.60
N LYS A 288 -21.56 1.09 -7.80
CA LYS A 288 -22.64 1.84 -8.46
C LYS A 288 -22.80 1.43 -9.93
N ILE A 289 -21.68 1.18 -10.62
CA ILE A 289 -21.66 0.79 -12.03
C ILE A 289 -22.25 -0.62 -12.22
N VAL A 290 -21.79 -1.59 -11.44
CA VAL A 290 -22.27 -2.97 -11.53
C VAL A 290 -23.65 -3.18 -10.90
N GLY A 291 -24.16 -2.21 -10.13
CA GLY A 291 -25.57 -2.17 -9.72
C GLY A 291 -26.56 -1.86 -10.86
N GLY A 292 -26.08 -1.39 -12.02
CA GLY A 292 -26.91 -1.10 -13.18
C GLY A 292 -27.25 -2.33 -14.01
N ALA A 293 -28.50 -2.78 -14.00
CA ALA A 293 -28.96 -3.98 -14.72
C ALA A 293 -28.63 -3.96 -16.23
N ALA A 294 -28.75 -2.81 -16.90
CA ALA A 294 -28.44 -2.68 -18.32
C ALA A 294 -26.96 -2.96 -18.64
N PHE A 295 -26.05 -2.49 -17.77
CA PHE A 295 -24.61 -2.74 -17.93
C PHE A 295 -24.26 -4.19 -17.65
N VAL A 296 -24.82 -4.77 -16.57
CA VAL A 296 -24.61 -6.18 -16.24
C VAL A 296 -25.08 -7.08 -17.38
N THR A 297 -26.30 -6.88 -17.90
CA THR A 297 -26.82 -7.65 -19.03
C THR A 297 -25.94 -7.50 -20.26
N TRP A 298 -25.47 -6.29 -20.56
CA TRP A 298 -24.53 -6.07 -21.65
C TRP A 298 -23.20 -6.80 -21.41
N LEU A 299 -22.63 -6.72 -20.20
CA LEU A 299 -21.33 -7.29 -19.85
C LEU A 299 -21.35 -8.82 -19.96
N ARG A 300 -22.42 -9.46 -19.46
CA ARG A 300 -22.64 -10.92 -19.58
C ARG A 300 -22.70 -11.37 -21.04
N ASN A 301 -23.39 -10.60 -21.89
CA ASN A 301 -23.46 -10.87 -23.34
C ASN A 301 -22.16 -10.56 -24.10
N ALA A 302 -21.36 -9.62 -23.60
CA ALA A 302 -20.11 -9.20 -24.21
C ALA A 302 -18.95 -10.13 -23.88
N LEU A 303 -18.85 -10.61 -22.63
CA LEU A 303 -17.77 -11.47 -22.13
C LEU A 303 -17.41 -12.65 -23.06
N PRO A 304 -18.34 -13.52 -23.50
CA PRO A 304 -17.99 -14.66 -24.36
C PRO A 304 -17.49 -14.25 -25.76
N LYS A 305 -17.73 -13.01 -26.19
CA LYS A 305 -17.31 -12.47 -27.48
C LYS A 305 -15.94 -11.78 -27.42
N ARG A 306 -15.40 -11.55 -26.24
CA ARG A 306 -14.11 -10.87 -26.04
C ARG A 306 -12.94 -11.75 -26.42
N LYS A 307 -12.02 -11.18 -27.21
CA LYS A 307 -10.74 -11.81 -27.58
C LYS A 307 -9.58 -11.32 -26.71
N ASN A 308 -9.61 -10.06 -26.30
CA ASN A 308 -8.56 -9.46 -25.46
C ASN A 308 -8.60 -10.06 -24.04
N LEU A 309 -7.45 -10.55 -23.56
CA LEU A 309 -7.32 -11.20 -22.27
C LEU A 309 -7.56 -10.24 -21.09
N ALA A 310 -7.02 -9.01 -21.17
CA ALA A 310 -7.20 -8.01 -20.12
C ALA A 310 -8.68 -7.61 -19.97
N GLU A 311 -9.39 -7.46 -21.09
CA GLU A 311 -10.84 -7.19 -21.09
C GLU A 311 -11.62 -8.32 -20.43
N ARG A 312 -11.29 -9.59 -20.74
CA ARG A 312 -11.93 -10.76 -20.13
C ARG A 312 -11.68 -10.81 -18.62
N CYS A 313 -10.44 -10.62 -18.18
CA CYS A 313 -10.10 -10.61 -16.76
C CYS A 313 -10.80 -9.46 -16.01
N PHE A 314 -10.85 -8.27 -16.60
CA PHE A 314 -11.54 -7.13 -16.00
C PHE A 314 -13.06 -7.36 -15.94
N ALA A 315 -13.68 -7.89 -16.99
CA ALA A 315 -15.08 -8.28 -17.00
C ALA A 315 -15.41 -9.31 -15.91
N VAL A 316 -14.59 -10.34 -15.74
CA VAL A 316 -14.76 -11.34 -14.66
C VAL A 316 -14.68 -10.71 -13.28
N ARG A 317 -13.74 -9.79 -13.04
CA ARG A 317 -13.66 -9.03 -11.77
C ARG A 317 -14.91 -8.19 -11.52
N LEU A 318 -15.43 -7.52 -12.54
CA LEU A 318 -16.67 -6.74 -12.44
C LEU A 318 -17.87 -7.64 -12.12
N LEU A 319 -18.03 -8.76 -12.83
CA LEU A 319 -19.08 -9.74 -12.55
C LEU A 319 -18.95 -10.37 -11.15
N GLY A 320 -17.72 -10.49 -10.64
CA GLY A 320 -17.45 -10.93 -9.28
C GLY A 320 -18.18 -10.11 -8.21
N LYS A 321 -18.40 -8.81 -8.48
CA LYS A 321 -19.12 -7.87 -7.60
C LYS A 321 -20.64 -7.88 -7.81
N VAL A 322 -21.15 -8.59 -8.82
CA VAL A 322 -22.59 -8.66 -9.13
C VAL A 322 -23.22 -9.81 -8.34
N PRO A 323 -24.30 -9.59 -7.57
CA PRO A 323 -24.98 -10.67 -6.86
C PRO A 323 -25.67 -11.65 -7.82
N GLY A 324 -25.96 -12.87 -7.37
CA GLY A 324 -26.74 -13.87 -8.12
C GLY A 324 -25.92 -15.09 -8.58
N SER A 325 -26.51 -16.28 -8.42
CA SER A 325 -25.87 -17.56 -8.73
C SER A 325 -25.73 -17.82 -10.23
N GLU A 326 -26.59 -17.24 -11.05
CA GLU A 326 -26.46 -17.27 -12.50
C GLU A 326 -25.18 -16.58 -12.98
N VAL A 327 -24.77 -15.49 -12.31
CA VAL A 327 -23.50 -14.81 -12.61
C VAL A 327 -22.32 -15.66 -12.14
N THR A 328 -22.45 -16.32 -10.98
CA THR A 328 -21.44 -17.29 -10.51
C THR A 328 -21.21 -18.39 -11.55
N LEU A 329 -22.27 -18.94 -12.14
CA LEU A 329 -22.16 -19.97 -13.18
C LEU A 329 -21.46 -19.46 -14.45
N GLU A 330 -21.69 -18.20 -14.85
CA GLU A 330 -21.01 -17.60 -16.00
C GLU A 330 -19.51 -17.37 -15.75
N ILE A 331 -19.14 -16.96 -14.53
CA ILE A 331 -17.74 -16.89 -14.11
C ILE A 331 -17.14 -18.30 -14.06
N ALA A 332 -17.87 -19.28 -13.53
CA ALA A 332 -17.45 -20.67 -13.48
C ALA A 332 -17.21 -21.26 -14.87
N ALA A 333 -17.89 -20.80 -15.92
CA ALA A 333 -17.57 -21.22 -17.29
C ALA A 333 -16.16 -20.78 -17.75
N GLN A 334 -15.62 -19.67 -17.21
CA GLN A 334 -14.31 -19.14 -17.61
C GLN A 334 -13.11 -19.96 -17.11
N VAL A 335 -13.30 -20.83 -16.12
CA VAL A 335 -12.22 -21.71 -15.60
C VAL A 335 -11.75 -22.73 -16.64
N ARG A 336 -12.54 -22.95 -17.70
CA ARG A 336 -12.22 -23.85 -18.82
C ARG A 336 -11.43 -23.16 -19.94
N ALA A 337 -11.10 -21.87 -19.77
CA ALA A 337 -10.32 -21.12 -20.73
C ALA A 337 -8.90 -21.70 -20.92
N LYS A 338 -8.30 -21.38 -22.08
CA LYS A 338 -6.91 -21.79 -22.37
C LYS A 338 -5.91 -20.90 -21.64
N GLU A 339 -6.25 -19.63 -21.44
CA GLU A 339 -5.39 -18.60 -20.86
C GLU A 339 -5.29 -18.74 -19.34
N PRO A 340 -4.12 -19.08 -18.76
CA PRO A 340 -3.97 -19.30 -17.32
C PRO A 340 -4.37 -18.09 -16.47
N GLN A 341 -4.05 -16.88 -16.92
CA GLN A 341 -4.38 -15.64 -16.21
C GLN A 341 -5.90 -15.47 -16.01
N LEU A 342 -6.70 -15.81 -17.02
CA LEU A 342 -8.16 -15.73 -16.91
C LEU A 342 -8.71 -16.82 -16.01
N VAL A 343 -8.17 -18.05 -16.13
CA VAL A 343 -8.57 -19.17 -15.27
C VAL A 343 -8.31 -18.82 -13.81
N ASN A 344 -7.12 -18.31 -13.47
CA ASN A 344 -6.77 -17.92 -12.11
C ASN A 344 -7.65 -16.75 -11.62
N THR A 345 -7.94 -15.76 -12.49
CA THR A 345 -8.86 -14.66 -12.16
C THR A 345 -10.26 -15.20 -11.83
N ALA A 346 -10.78 -16.13 -12.63
CA ALA A 346 -12.09 -16.74 -12.40
C ALA A 346 -12.12 -17.59 -11.12
N LEU A 347 -11.12 -18.46 -10.90
CA LEU A 347 -11.02 -19.28 -9.69
C LEU A 347 -10.98 -18.43 -8.42
N ARG A 348 -10.18 -17.35 -8.43
CA ARG A 348 -10.10 -16.40 -7.32
C ARG A 348 -11.45 -15.76 -7.04
N VAL A 349 -12.09 -15.19 -8.06
CA VAL A 349 -13.40 -14.56 -7.92
C VAL A 349 -14.46 -15.56 -7.43
N LEU A 350 -14.44 -16.82 -7.86
CA LEU A 350 -15.38 -17.84 -7.38
C LEU A 350 -15.17 -18.18 -5.90
N GLY A 351 -13.91 -18.27 -5.45
CA GLY A 351 -13.57 -18.47 -4.05
C GLY A 351 -14.04 -17.30 -3.17
N GLU A 352 -13.77 -16.06 -3.60
CA GLU A 352 -14.21 -14.83 -2.92
C GLU A 352 -15.74 -14.72 -2.83
N ARG A 353 -16.45 -15.12 -3.89
CA ARG A 353 -17.92 -15.10 -3.90
C ARG A 353 -18.55 -16.09 -2.93
N GLY A 354 -17.87 -17.19 -2.63
CA GLY A 354 -18.36 -18.18 -1.67
C GLY A 354 -19.67 -18.88 -2.07
N ASP A 355 -20.08 -18.83 -3.34
CA ASP A 355 -21.33 -19.41 -3.82
C ASP A 355 -21.16 -20.90 -4.20
N PRO A 356 -21.85 -21.84 -3.51
CA PRO A 356 -21.72 -23.28 -3.72
C PRO A 356 -22.07 -23.77 -5.13
N VAL A 357 -22.82 -22.98 -5.93
CA VAL A 357 -23.20 -23.38 -7.30
C VAL A 357 -21.98 -23.61 -8.21
N ALA A 358 -20.82 -23.03 -7.85
CA ALA A 358 -19.57 -23.19 -8.58
C ALA A 358 -18.89 -24.55 -8.36
N ILE A 359 -19.19 -25.25 -7.24
CA ILE A 359 -18.49 -26.47 -6.80
C ILE A 359 -18.42 -27.55 -7.90
N PRO A 360 -19.50 -27.88 -8.63
CA PRO A 360 -19.46 -28.92 -9.67
C PRO A 360 -18.46 -28.60 -10.79
N GLU A 361 -18.32 -27.34 -11.17
CA GLU A 361 -17.37 -26.90 -12.19
C GLU A 361 -15.93 -26.90 -11.67
N LEU A 362 -15.71 -26.41 -10.44
CA LEU A 362 -14.40 -26.47 -9.79
C LEU A 362 -13.90 -27.91 -9.65
N ARG A 363 -14.78 -28.86 -9.28
CA ARG A 363 -14.45 -30.30 -9.22
C ARG A 363 -14.10 -30.92 -10.58
N LYS A 364 -14.54 -30.33 -11.69
CA LYS A 364 -14.10 -30.76 -13.03
C LYS A 364 -12.67 -30.26 -13.31
N VAL A 365 -12.37 -29.01 -12.95
CA VAL A 365 -11.03 -28.42 -13.12
C VAL A 365 -10.00 -29.12 -12.25
N LEU A 366 -10.36 -29.58 -11.06
CA LEU A 366 -9.47 -30.31 -10.16
C LEU A 366 -8.92 -31.61 -10.80
N ARG A 367 -9.62 -32.17 -11.79
CA ARG A 367 -9.18 -33.35 -12.57
C ARG A 367 -8.22 -33.01 -13.71
N SER A 368 -7.87 -31.73 -13.88
CA SER A 368 -6.87 -31.28 -14.85
C SER A 368 -5.50 -31.91 -14.57
N LYS A 369 -4.69 -32.07 -15.61
CA LYS A 369 -3.27 -32.44 -15.50
C LYS A 369 -2.36 -31.24 -15.20
N ASP A 370 -2.90 -30.02 -15.23
CA ASP A 370 -2.18 -28.77 -14.97
C ASP A 370 -2.20 -28.43 -13.48
N ASP A 371 -1.04 -28.53 -12.84
CA ASP A 371 -0.87 -28.38 -11.39
C ASP A 371 -1.14 -26.97 -10.89
N SER A 372 -0.79 -25.97 -11.68
CA SER A 372 -1.06 -24.58 -11.34
C SER A 372 -2.57 -24.35 -11.23
N ARG A 373 -3.36 -24.96 -12.14
CA ARG A 373 -4.83 -24.90 -12.06
C ARG A 373 -5.35 -25.67 -10.87
N ARG A 374 -4.77 -26.83 -10.55
CA ARG A 374 -5.18 -27.65 -9.40
C ARG A 374 -5.01 -26.88 -8.08
N VAL A 375 -3.87 -26.23 -7.89
CA VAL A 375 -3.56 -25.40 -6.71
C VAL A 375 -4.62 -24.31 -6.51
N GLU A 376 -4.85 -23.47 -7.52
CA GLU A 376 -5.84 -22.37 -7.41
C GLU A 376 -7.28 -22.90 -7.25
N THR A 377 -7.60 -24.04 -7.88
CA THR A 377 -8.92 -24.67 -7.75
C THR A 377 -9.14 -25.20 -6.33
N MET A 378 -8.12 -25.79 -5.71
CA MET A 378 -8.19 -26.26 -4.34
C MET A 378 -8.37 -25.12 -3.34
N LEU A 379 -7.73 -23.97 -3.57
CA LEU A 379 -7.94 -22.77 -2.77
C LEU A 379 -9.39 -22.28 -2.86
N ALA A 380 -9.93 -22.19 -4.07
CA ALA A 380 -11.34 -21.81 -4.28
C ALA A 380 -12.32 -22.81 -3.64
N LEU A 381 -12.08 -24.13 -3.82
CA LEU A 381 -12.90 -25.17 -3.19
C LEU A 381 -12.81 -25.13 -1.67
N HIS A 382 -11.62 -24.89 -1.10
CA HIS A 382 -11.47 -24.81 0.35
C HIS A 382 -12.21 -23.62 0.95
N ALA A 383 -12.25 -22.47 0.27
CA ALA A 383 -13.09 -21.34 0.69
C ALA A 383 -14.59 -21.73 0.78
N LEU A 384 -15.06 -22.58 -0.14
CA LEU A 384 -16.45 -23.04 -0.22
C LEU A 384 -16.78 -24.21 0.72
N LEU A 385 -15.82 -25.10 0.96
CA LEU A 385 -16.06 -26.42 1.55
C LEU A 385 -15.36 -26.62 2.90
N LYS A 386 -14.81 -25.58 3.52
CA LYS A 386 -14.07 -25.70 4.80
C LYS A 386 -14.84 -26.43 5.90
N GLY A 387 -16.17 -26.29 5.93
CA GLY A 387 -17.06 -26.95 6.90
C GLY A 387 -17.50 -28.37 6.51
N ASP A 388 -17.20 -28.84 5.30
CA ASP A 388 -17.66 -30.13 4.79
C ASP A 388 -16.70 -31.27 5.20
N ALA A 389 -17.24 -32.31 5.85
CA ALA A 389 -16.47 -33.49 6.22
C ALA A 389 -15.94 -34.26 5.01
N GLN A 390 -16.69 -34.31 3.91
CA GLN A 390 -16.27 -34.98 2.68
C GLN A 390 -15.06 -34.29 2.04
N TRP A 391 -14.99 -32.97 2.14
CA TRP A 391 -13.85 -32.21 1.64
C TRP A 391 -12.56 -32.57 2.38
N ARG A 392 -12.62 -32.72 3.71
CA ARG A 392 -11.47 -33.22 4.49
C ARG A 392 -10.97 -34.57 3.98
N ASP A 393 -11.89 -35.51 3.71
CA ASP A 393 -11.52 -36.84 3.20
C ASP A 393 -10.96 -36.79 1.78
N GLU A 394 -11.43 -35.88 0.94
CA GLU A 394 -10.86 -35.65 -0.39
C GLU A 394 -9.43 -35.11 -0.32
N LEU A 395 -9.16 -34.17 0.58
CA LEU A 395 -7.80 -33.67 0.82
C LEU A 395 -6.86 -34.79 1.30
N ARG A 396 -7.30 -35.62 2.26
CA ARG A 396 -6.53 -36.79 2.72
C ARG A 396 -6.21 -37.76 1.59
N LYS A 397 -7.18 -38.05 0.71
CA LYS A 397 -6.97 -38.89 -0.48
C LYS A 397 -6.00 -38.23 -1.46
N GLY A 398 -6.13 -36.92 -1.66
CA GLY A 398 -5.22 -36.13 -2.49
C GLY A 398 -3.78 -36.24 -2.02
N LEU A 399 -3.53 -36.15 -0.71
CA LEU A 399 -2.19 -36.26 -0.10
C LEU A 399 -1.52 -37.62 -0.36
N LYS A 400 -2.31 -38.68 -0.49
CA LYS A 400 -1.82 -40.06 -0.79
C LYS A 400 -1.81 -40.41 -2.27
N SER A 401 -2.32 -39.52 -3.14
CA SER A 401 -2.39 -39.77 -4.59
C SER A 401 -1.01 -39.63 -5.25
N GLU A 402 -0.82 -40.24 -6.42
CA GLU A 402 0.44 -40.11 -7.20
C GLU A 402 0.82 -38.63 -7.43
N SER A 403 -0.16 -37.79 -7.77
CA SER A 403 0.05 -36.35 -7.92
C SER A 403 0.43 -35.66 -6.61
N GLY A 404 -0.23 -36.01 -5.50
CA GLY A 404 0.11 -35.47 -4.18
C GLY A 404 1.44 -35.98 -3.63
N LEU A 405 1.99 -37.07 -4.18
CA LEU A 405 3.32 -37.58 -3.86
C LEU A 405 4.41 -36.96 -4.74
N ARG A 406 4.09 -36.67 -6.00
CA ARG A 406 5.06 -36.17 -6.99
C ARG A 406 5.19 -34.65 -7.00
N GLU A 407 4.07 -33.93 -6.88
CA GLU A 407 4.02 -32.48 -7.14
C GLU A 407 4.18 -31.66 -5.87
N VAL A 408 5.29 -30.92 -5.79
CA VAL A 408 5.74 -30.21 -4.58
C VAL A 408 4.72 -29.18 -4.11
N ALA A 409 4.27 -28.30 -5.00
CA ALA A 409 3.33 -27.23 -4.66
C ALA A 409 1.97 -27.78 -4.20
N LEU A 410 1.52 -28.86 -4.85
CA LEU A 410 0.25 -29.51 -4.51
C LEU A 410 0.33 -30.22 -3.15
N ARG A 411 1.40 -30.98 -2.89
CA ARG A 411 1.63 -31.64 -1.59
C ARG A 411 1.72 -30.63 -0.45
N THR A 412 2.45 -29.53 -0.68
CA THR A 412 2.60 -28.42 0.26
C THR A 412 1.24 -27.80 0.58
N LEU A 413 0.43 -27.52 -0.45
CA LEU A 413 -0.92 -26.99 -0.28
C LEU A 413 -1.82 -27.97 0.50
N LEU A 414 -1.78 -29.26 0.19
CA LEU A 414 -2.60 -30.27 0.85
C LEU A 414 -2.32 -30.32 2.36
N LEU A 415 -1.03 -30.30 2.76
CA LEU A 415 -0.64 -30.21 4.17
C LEU A 415 -1.19 -28.92 4.80
N ASP A 416 -1.02 -27.78 4.14
CA ASP A 416 -1.51 -26.49 4.64
C ASP A 416 -3.04 -26.47 4.84
N LEU A 417 -3.80 -26.95 3.85
CA LEU A 417 -5.26 -27.04 3.92
C LEU A 417 -5.74 -28.02 5.00
N LEU A 418 -5.04 -29.14 5.20
CA LEU A 418 -5.38 -30.10 6.25
C LEU A 418 -5.02 -29.57 7.65
N ALA A 419 -3.96 -28.77 7.78
CA ALA A 419 -3.64 -28.03 9.00
C ALA A 419 -4.71 -26.97 9.32
N ASP A 420 -5.22 -26.26 8.30
CA ASP A 420 -6.38 -25.34 8.43
C ASP A 420 -7.62 -26.04 8.99
N LEU A 421 -7.81 -27.32 8.64
CA LEU A 421 -8.94 -28.14 9.10
C LEU A 421 -8.65 -28.90 10.41
N GLN A 422 -7.48 -28.71 11.02
CA GLN A 422 -7.03 -29.39 12.24
C GLN A 422 -7.10 -30.93 12.09
N ASP A 423 -6.64 -31.45 10.96
CA ASP A 423 -6.82 -32.86 10.60
C ASP A 423 -5.82 -33.82 11.28
N GLU A 424 -6.21 -34.50 12.36
CA GLU A 424 -5.33 -35.51 12.99
C GLU A 424 -5.07 -36.75 12.11
N GLY A 425 -5.98 -37.07 11.19
CA GLY A 425 -5.88 -38.26 10.33
C GLY A 425 -4.69 -38.24 9.35
N SER A 426 -4.07 -37.08 9.16
CA SER A 426 -2.90 -36.89 8.29
C SER A 426 -1.57 -36.74 9.05
N LEU A 427 -1.57 -36.89 10.38
CA LEU A 427 -0.37 -36.76 11.22
C LEU A 427 0.76 -37.69 10.78
N GLU A 428 0.46 -38.96 10.51
CA GLU A 428 1.48 -39.93 10.10
C GLU A 428 2.17 -39.51 8.78
N THR A 429 1.40 -39.02 7.81
CA THR A 429 1.96 -38.52 6.55
C THR A 429 2.75 -37.23 6.76
N ALA A 430 2.26 -36.32 7.61
CA ALA A 430 3.01 -35.12 7.96
C ALA A 430 4.33 -35.46 8.66
N TRP A 431 4.37 -36.45 9.56
CA TRP A 431 5.60 -36.90 10.21
C TRP A 431 6.59 -37.50 9.22
N GLN A 432 6.12 -38.26 8.22
CA GLN A 432 6.98 -38.77 7.14
C GLN A 432 7.54 -37.63 6.28
N ASP A 433 6.72 -36.61 6.02
CA ASP A 433 7.10 -35.43 5.24
C ASP A 433 8.11 -34.52 5.95
N LEU A 434 8.38 -34.72 7.26
CA LEU A 434 9.49 -34.07 7.96
C LEU A 434 10.86 -34.46 7.39
N ASP A 435 10.99 -35.63 6.76
CA ASP A 435 12.24 -36.10 6.15
C ASP A 435 12.24 -35.97 4.62
N HIS A 436 11.27 -35.23 4.05
CA HIS A 436 11.15 -35.06 2.61
C HIS A 436 12.35 -34.29 2.02
N LYS A 437 12.77 -34.63 0.79
CA LYS A 437 13.91 -33.98 0.11
C LYS A 437 13.70 -32.47 -0.10
N GLU A 438 12.48 -32.07 -0.45
CA GLU A 438 12.10 -30.68 -0.70
C GLU A 438 11.81 -29.95 0.60
N TRP A 439 12.47 -28.81 0.81
CA TRP A 439 12.38 -28.05 2.06
C TRP A 439 10.97 -27.44 2.28
N THR A 440 10.25 -27.08 1.22
CA THR A 440 8.91 -26.50 1.32
C THR A 440 7.89 -27.48 1.90
N ILE A 441 8.00 -28.76 1.55
CA ILE A 441 7.18 -29.84 2.11
C ILE A 441 7.53 -30.05 3.58
N ARG A 442 8.82 -30.07 3.93
CA ARG A 442 9.25 -30.12 5.34
C ARG A 442 8.69 -28.93 6.14
N ALA A 443 8.80 -27.71 5.61
CA ALA A 443 8.26 -26.51 6.24
C ALA A 443 6.73 -26.57 6.43
N ALA A 444 5.98 -27.11 5.46
CA ALA A 444 4.54 -27.33 5.61
C ALA A 444 4.23 -28.42 6.64
N ALA A 445 5.01 -29.50 6.71
CA ALA A 445 4.86 -30.55 7.72
C ALA A 445 5.17 -30.05 9.14
N LEU A 446 6.19 -29.19 9.30
CA LEU A 446 6.52 -28.54 10.58
C LEU A 446 5.37 -27.64 11.05
N ASP A 447 4.83 -26.81 10.15
CA ASP A 447 3.69 -25.96 10.47
C ASP A 447 2.42 -26.77 10.73
N PHE A 448 2.21 -27.87 10.00
CA PHE A 448 1.12 -28.81 10.28
C PHE A 448 1.21 -29.34 11.72
N CYS A 449 2.39 -29.82 12.15
CA CYS A 449 2.59 -30.31 13.52
C CYS A 449 2.33 -29.21 14.56
N ARG A 450 2.78 -27.98 14.28
CA ARG A 450 2.59 -26.80 15.13
C ARG A 450 1.11 -26.42 15.28
N ARG A 451 0.33 -26.54 14.19
CA ARG A 451 -1.07 -26.09 14.13
C ARG A 451 -2.05 -27.17 14.58
N VAL A 452 -1.86 -28.43 14.20
CA VAL A 452 -2.72 -29.55 14.62
C VAL A 452 -2.46 -29.94 16.08
N ARG A 453 -1.25 -29.68 16.58
CA ARG A 453 -0.87 -29.82 17.99
C ARG A 453 -1.13 -31.22 18.54
N HIS A 454 -0.31 -32.20 18.16
CA HIS A 454 -0.42 -33.56 18.68
C HIS A 454 0.85 -33.99 19.44
N LYS A 455 0.70 -34.63 20.62
CA LYS A 455 1.82 -34.96 21.52
C LYS A 455 2.88 -35.88 20.91
N HIS A 456 2.47 -36.83 20.07
CA HIS A 456 3.41 -37.70 19.36
C HIS A 456 4.24 -36.99 18.29
N SER A 457 3.94 -35.73 17.97
CA SER A 457 4.80 -34.91 17.11
C SER A 457 6.08 -34.48 17.81
N VAL A 458 6.07 -34.35 19.15
CA VAL A 458 7.25 -33.89 19.93
C VAL A 458 8.49 -34.76 19.66
N PRO A 459 8.48 -36.09 19.85
CA PRO A 459 9.67 -36.90 19.60
C PRO A 459 10.13 -36.89 18.13
N ARG A 460 9.20 -36.68 17.17
CA ARG A 460 9.52 -36.57 15.74
C ARG A 460 10.24 -35.25 15.44
N LEU A 461 9.77 -34.15 16.02
CA LEU A 461 10.40 -32.83 15.92
C LEU A 461 11.78 -32.82 16.59
N ILE A 462 11.92 -33.44 17.78
CA ILE A 462 13.22 -33.60 18.45
C ILE A 462 14.20 -34.38 17.54
N ALA A 463 13.73 -35.45 16.90
CA ALA A 463 14.56 -36.25 16.00
C ALA A 463 15.03 -35.46 14.77
N ARG A 464 14.21 -34.52 14.29
CA ARG A 464 14.51 -33.69 13.11
C ARG A 464 15.47 -32.53 13.38
N LEU A 465 15.60 -32.10 14.64
CA LEU A 465 16.30 -30.86 15.00
C LEU A 465 17.69 -30.70 14.37
N ASP A 466 18.54 -31.73 14.46
CA ASP A 466 19.93 -31.65 13.96
C ASP A 466 20.09 -31.98 12.47
N ALA A 467 19.02 -32.42 11.81
CA ALA A 467 19.00 -32.59 10.35
C ALA A 467 18.66 -31.30 9.61
N GLU A 468 18.24 -30.24 10.32
CA GLU A 468 17.93 -28.94 9.75
C GLU A 468 18.98 -27.88 10.10
N SER A 469 19.16 -26.95 9.17
CA SER A 469 19.97 -25.73 9.35
C SER A 469 19.13 -24.48 9.07
N GLY A 470 19.74 -23.31 9.31
CA GLY A 470 19.15 -22.01 9.04
C GLY A 470 17.72 -21.86 9.54
N ARG A 471 16.83 -21.40 8.65
CA ARG A 471 15.43 -21.12 8.95
C ARG A 471 14.67 -22.35 9.44
N LEU A 472 14.83 -23.51 8.78
CA LEU A 472 14.05 -24.71 9.13
C LEU A 472 14.39 -25.25 10.52
N ARG A 473 15.65 -25.09 10.97
CA ARG A 473 16.01 -25.43 12.35
C ARG A 473 15.22 -24.60 13.36
N GLU A 474 15.02 -23.31 13.06
CA GLU A 474 14.20 -22.43 13.90
C GLU A 474 12.71 -22.82 13.83
N ASP A 475 12.19 -23.23 12.66
CA ASP A 475 10.81 -23.74 12.53
C ASP A 475 10.58 -24.98 13.43
N VAL A 476 11.56 -25.88 13.53
CA VAL A 476 11.51 -27.04 14.43
C VAL A 476 11.46 -26.59 15.90
N LEU A 477 12.33 -25.66 16.29
CA LEU A 477 12.39 -25.14 17.66
C LEU A 477 11.10 -24.39 18.04
N GLU A 478 10.54 -23.61 17.12
CA GLU A 478 9.25 -22.93 17.28
C GLU A 478 8.11 -23.93 17.44
N ALA A 479 8.08 -25.00 16.63
CA ALA A 479 7.09 -26.05 16.76
C ALA A 479 7.20 -26.78 18.11
N LEU A 480 8.42 -27.15 18.54
CA LEU A 480 8.66 -27.74 19.86
C LEU A 480 8.23 -26.82 20.99
N HIS A 481 8.58 -25.53 20.92
CA HIS A 481 8.16 -24.54 21.90
C HIS A 481 6.63 -24.40 21.93
N ALA A 482 5.98 -24.37 20.76
CA ALA A 482 4.53 -24.26 20.68
C ALA A 482 3.83 -25.46 21.34
N LEU A 483 4.39 -26.68 21.26
CA LEU A 483 3.77 -27.86 21.87
C LEU A 483 4.07 -28.00 23.37
N THR A 484 5.27 -27.57 23.81
CA THR A 484 5.84 -27.93 25.12
C THR A 484 6.07 -26.74 26.07
N ALA A 485 5.99 -25.51 25.56
CA ALA A 485 6.46 -24.28 26.21
C ALA A 485 7.95 -24.25 26.60
N MET A 486 8.71 -25.31 26.33
CA MET A 486 10.14 -25.40 26.66
C MET A 486 10.99 -24.72 25.57
N ARG A 487 12.23 -24.36 25.92
CA ARG A 487 13.18 -23.68 25.02
C ARG A 487 14.58 -24.26 25.19
N PHE A 488 14.84 -25.40 24.56
CA PHE A 488 16.18 -25.97 24.45
C PHE A 488 16.69 -25.83 23.01
N ARG A 489 17.98 -25.53 22.81
CA ARG A 489 18.57 -25.43 21.46
C ARG A 489 19.26 -26.73 21.02
N GLN A 490 19.75 -27.50 21.99
CA GLN A 490 20.45 -28.76 21.79
C GLN A 490 19.46 -29.92 21.82
N ARG A 491 19.64 -30.89 20.93
CA ARG A 491 18.81 -32.10 20.88
C ARG A 491 18.97 -32.96 22.13
N GLU A 492 20.18 -33.00 22.70
CA GLU A 492 20.50 -33.77 23.90
C GLU A 492 19.60 -33.34 25.07
N ARG A 493 19.45 -32.03 25.29
CA ARG A 493 18.57 -31.48 26.33
C ARG A 493 17.10 -31.80 26.08
N TRP A 494 16.67 -31.81 24.83
CA TRP A 494 15.31 -32.23 24.48
C TRP A 494 15.10 -33.73 24.76
N ASN A 495 16.08 -34.58 24.46
CA ASN A 495 16.01 -36.01 24.73
C ASN A 495 15.95 -36.28 26.24
N GLU A 496 16.83 -35.67 27.03
CA GLU A 496 16.83 -35.77 28.51
C GLU A 496 15.45 -35.41 29.08
N TRP A 497 14.96 -34.22 28.69
CA TRP A 497 13.64 -33.75 29.14
C TRP A 497 12.49 -34.68 28.69
N TRP A 498 12.54 -35.20 27.47
CA TRP A 498 11.49 -36.09 26.95
C TRP A 498 11.54 -37.47 27.60
N THR A 499 12.72 -37.99 27.96
CA THR A 499 12.86 -39.22 28.74
C THR A 499 12.19 -39.10 30.11
N ASP A 500 12.33 -37.94 30.76
CA ASP A 500 11.77 -37.70 32.09
C ASP A 500 10.25 -37.47 32.07
N VAL A 501 9.75 -36.69 31.10
CA VAL A 501 8.36 -36.18 31.10
C VAL A 501 7.46 -36.88 30.07
N GLY A 502 8.02 -37.43 28.99
CA GLY A 502 7.28 -37.85 27.79
C GLY A 502 6.16 -38.86 28.03
N ALA A 503 6.33 -39.80 28.95
CA ALA A 503 5.31 -40.81 29.26
C ALA A 503 4.02 -40.22 29.87
N LYS A 504 4.13 -39.09 30.57
CA LYS A 504 3.00 -38.38 31.21
C LYS A 504 2.75 -37.02 30.57
N PHE A 505 3.39 -36.73 29.44
CA PHE A 505 3.32 -35.43 28.81
C PHE A 505 1.92 -35.19 28.23
N GLU A 506 1.37 -34.04 28.58
CA GLU A 506 0.17 -33.49 27.98
C GLU A 506 0.49 -32.15 27.34
N LEU A 507 -0.25 -31.83 26.29
CA LEU A 507 -0.01 -30.62 25.49
C LEU A 507 -0.24 -29.37 26.33
N VAL A 508 0.64 -28.39 26.16
CA VAL A 508 0.45 -27.08 26.78
C VAL A 508 -0.73 -26.37 26.08
N PRO A 509 -1.72 -25.83 26.81
CA PRO A 509 -2.78 -25.01 26.20
C PRO A 509 -2.20 -23.77 25.51
N VAL A 510 -2.83 -23.33 24.42
CA VAL A 510 -2.31 -22.19 23.62
C VAL A 510 -2.26 -20.91 24.47
N GLU A 511 -3.20 -20.76 25.41
CA GLU A 511 -3.32 -19.63 26.33
C GLU A 511 -2.12 -19.54 27.30
N ALA A 512 -1.53 -20.67 27.64
CA ALA A 512 -0.35 -20.74 28.51
C ALA A 512 0.95 -20.33 27.79
N LEU A 513 0.92 -20.17 26.45
CA LEU A 513 2.06 -19.73 25.64
C LEU A 513 2.20 -18.20 25.56
N VAL A 514 1.24 -17.43 26.10
CA VAL A 514 1.19 -15.94 26.05
C VAL A 514 2.15 -15.30 27.07
N GLN A 515 3.39 -15.77 27.11
CA GLN A 515 4.48 -15.09 27.80
C GLN A 515 5.18 -14.15 26.81
N PRO A 516 5.49 -12.89 27.17
CA PRO A 516 6.18 -11.97 26.27
C PRO A 516 7.51 -12.60 25.80
N LYS A 517 7.85 -12.40 24.52
CA LYS A 517 9.16 -12.75 23.94
C LYS A 517 10.25 -12.04 24.76
N ARG A 518 10.77 -12.68 25.80
CA ARG A 518 12.02 -12.24 26.44
C ARG A 518 13.14 -12.53 25.45
N SER A 519 13.80 -11.48 24.98
CA SER A 519 15.05 -11.58 24.24
C SER A 519 16.02 -12.38 25.08
N ASN A 520 16.46 -13.53 24.57
CA ASN A 520 17.43 -14.34 25.27
C ASN A 520 18.81 -13.71 25.03
N PRO A 521 19.54 -13.22 26.05
CA PRO A 521 20.81 -12.51 25.86
C PRO A 521 21.92 -13.34 25.21
N GLN A 522 21.73 -14.65 25.07
CA GLN A 522 22.64 -15.58 24.40
C GLN A 522 22.71 -15.42 22.86
N GLN A 523 21.92 -14.52 22.27
CA GLN A 523 21.84 -14.24 20.82
C GLN A 523 23.00 -13.40 20.24
N ALA A 524 24.07 -13.16 21.01
CA ALA A 524 25.09 -12.15 20.69
C ALA A 524 25.97 -12.43 19.45
N SER A 525 25.78 -13.53 18.70
CA SER A 525 26.64 -13.88 17.56
C SER A 525 25.98 -13.80 16.17
N THR A 526 24.65 -13.63 16.08
CA THR A 526 23.95 -13.59 14.78
C THR A 526 23.56 -12.16 14.45
N ALA A 527 23.90 -11.68 13.25
CA ALA A 527 23.46 -10.38 12.76
C ALA A 527 21.93 -10.25 12.86
N SER A 528 21.43 -9.06 13.20
CA SER A 528 19.98 -8.80 13.29
C SER A 528 19.58 -7.64 12.39
N TYR A 529 18.41 -7.74 11.77
CA TYR A 529 17.79 -6.65 11.01
C TYR A 529 16.62 -6.08 11.81
N TYR A 530 16.77 -4.85 12.34
CA TYR A 530 15.78 -4.24 13.25
C TYR A 530 15.44 -5.12 14.47
N GLY A 531 16.44 -5.81 15.03
CA GLY A 531 16.27 -6.71 16.17
C GLY A 531 15.72 -8.10 15.82
N ILE A 532 15.35 -8.34 14.55
CA ILE A 532 14.99 -9.67 14.06
C ILE A 532 16.29 -10.42 13.72
N PRO A 533 16.58 -11.57 14.35
CA PRO A 533 17.78 -12.35 14.05
C PRO A 533 17.78 -12.86 12.60
N LEU A 534 18.93 -12.80 11.93
CA LEU A 534 19.11 -13.36 10.59
C LEU A 534 19.36 -14.87 10.68
N THR A 535 18.29 -15.66 10.64
CA THR A 535 18.36 -17.13 10.77
C THR A 535 18.34 -17.85 9.42
N SER A 536 17.94 -17.17 8.35
CA SER A 536 17.88 -17.75 7.02
C SER A 536 19.21 -17.65 6.28
N GLU A 537 19.50 -18.71 5.52
CA GLU A 537 20.63 -18.80 4.60
C GLU A 537 20.26 -18.26 3.20
N ARG A 538 18.97 -17.97 2.94
CA ARG A 538 18.41 -17.60 1.63
C ARG A 538 17.34 -16.53 1.80
N ALA A 539 17.77 -15.28 1.84
CA ALA A 539 16.90 -14.14 2.18
C ALA A 539 16.78 -13.11 1.03
N VAL A 540 15.57 -12.57 0.86
CA VAL A 540 15.32 -11.40 0.00
C VAL A 540 14.92 -10.21 0.87
N PHE A 541 15.59 -9.07 0.69
CA PHE A 541 15.26 -7.82 1.35
C PHE A 541 14.42 -6.95 0.41
N VAL A 542 13.13 -6.81 0.72
CA VAL A 542 12.21 -5.96 -0.04
C VAL A 542 12.15 -4.60 0.66
N VAL A 543 12.69 -3.58 0.00
CA VAL A 543 13.01 -2.30 0.65
C VAL A 543 12.22 -1.18 0.01
N ASP A 544 11.36 -0.55 0.80
CA ASP A 544 10.63 0.63 0.38
C ASP A 544 11.59 1.82 0.19
N VAL A 545 11.53 2.41 -1.00
CA VAL A 545 12.21 3.66 -1.36
C VAL A 545 11.21 4.68 -1.88
N SER A 546 9.95 4.60 -1.44
CA SER A 546 8.90 5.53 -1.79
C SER A 546 9.17 6.94 -1.27
N GLY A 547 8.40 7.93 -1.75
CA GLY A 547 8.56 9.32 -1.32
C GLY A 547 8.42 9.54 0.19
N SER A 548 7.59 8.75 0.89
CA SER A 548 7.40 8.85 2.35
C SER A 548 8.67 8.51 3.14
N MET A 549 9.56 7.70 2.57
CA MET A 549 10.84 7.32 3.19
C MET A 549 11.81 8.51 3.34
N SER A 550 11.49 9.67 2.76
CA SER A 550 12.25 10.93 2.95
C SER A 550 11.93 11.64 4.26
N ALA A 551 10.88 11.21 4.98
CA ALA A 551 10.54 11.76 6.28
C ALA A 551 11.66 11.50 7.30
N THR A 552 11.81 12.42 8.25
CA THR A 552 12.79 12.31 9.35
C THR A 552 12.51 11.10 10.23
N PHE A 553 13.57 10.47 10.73
CA PHE A 553 13.50 9.28 11.57
C PHE A 553 14.22 9.48 12.92
N GLY A 554 13.53 9.16 14.01
CA GLY A 554 14.02 9.37 15.37
C GLY A 554 14.11 10.86 15.77
N THR A 555 14.94 11.15 16.77
CA THR A 555 15.16 12.53 17.28
C THR A 555 16.14 13.35 16.45
N ASP A 556 16.91 12.69 15.56
CA ASP A 556 17.88 13.33 14.69
C ASP A 556 17.20 13.79 13.40
N LYS A 557 16.88 15.08 13.32
CA LYS A 557 16.21 15.71 12.17
C LYS A 557 17.03 15.63 10.87
N SER A 558 18.31 15.29 10.92
CA SER A 558 19.15 15.15 9.72
C SER A 558 19.04 13.79 9.05
N ARG A 559 18.45 12.80 9.74
CA ARG A 559 18.38 11.42 9.26
C ARG A 559 16.96 11.08 8.80
N THR A 560 16.86 10.56 7.58
CA THR A 560 15.59 10.09 7.02
C THR A 560 15.31 8.63 7.37
N ARG A 561 14.07 8.18 7.16
CA ARG A 561 13.70 6.76 7.24
C ARG A 561 14.52 5.92 6.26
N LEU A 562 14.79 6.44 5.05
CA LEU A 562 15.66 5.78 4.08
C LEU A 562 17.11 5.67 4.60
N ASP A 563 17.63 6.70 5.27
CA ASP A 563 18.99 6.63 5.84
C ASP A 563 19.10 5.58 6.95
N GLU A 564 18.05 5.45 7.78
CA GLU A 564 17.94 4.35 8.74
C GLU A 564 17.90 2.98 8.04
N ALA A 565 17.02 2.81 7.06
CA ALA A 565 16.90 1.58 6.30
C ALA A 565 18.21 1.17 5.63
N LYS A 566 18.90 2.11 4.98
CA LYS A 566 20.22 1.89 4.39
C LYS A 566 21.23 1.45 5.44
N ARG A 567 21.32 2.16 6.58
CA ARG A 567 22.30 1.80 7.62
C ARG A 567 22.08 0.39 8.17
N GLN A 568 20.84 0.02 8.47
CA GLN A 568 20.52 -1.31 8.99
C GLN A 568 20.78 -2.40 7.93
N LEU A 569 20.37 -2.16 6.69
CA LEU A 569 20.56 -3.11 5.60
C LEU A 569 22.05 -3.32 5.30
N ARG A 570 22.85 -2.24 5.30
CA ARG A 570 24.32 -2.33 5.17
C ARG A 570 24.92 -3.22 6.24
N ARG A 571 24.58 -3.02 7.52
CA ARG A 571 25.09 -3.84 8.63
C ARG A 571 24.79 -5.32 8.43
N VAL A 572 23.60 -5.65 7.94
CA VAL A 572 23.22 -7.03 7.65
C VAL A 572 24.05 -7.58 6.50
N VAL A 573 24.14 -6.87 5.38
CA VAL A 573 24.94 -7.29 4.21
C VAL A 573 26.42 -7.41 4.55
N GLU A 574 26.97 -6.56 5.42
CA GLU A 574 28.35 -6.63 5.91
C GLU A 574 28.59 -7.85 6.81
N ALA A 575 27.58 -8.28 7.57
CA ALA A 575 27.70 -9.41 8.51
C ALA A 575 27.27 -10.77 7.93
N MET A 576 26.62 -10.81 6.76
CA MET A 576 26.17 -12.07 6.15
C MET A 576 27.33 -13.00 5.78
N PRO A 577 27.26 -14.31 6.12
CA PRO A 577 28.24 -15.31 5.67
C PRO A 577 28.32 -15.45 4.15
N LYS A 578 29.47 -15.90 3.63
CA LYS A 578 29.70 -15.99 2.18
C LYS A 578 28.89 -17.12 1.54
N GLU A 579 28.42 -18.09 2.31
CA GLU A 579 27.66 -19.25 1.85
C GLU A 579 26.19 -18.90 1.60
N TYR A 580 25.71 -17.78 2.13
CA TYR A 580 24.31 -17.40 2.07
C TYR A 580 23.95 -16.82 0.71
N LEU A 581 22.68 -16.94 0.33
CA LEU A 581 22.09 -16.34 -0.86
C LEU A 581 21.30 -15.08 -0.48
N ILE A 582 21.51 -14.01 -1.24
CA ILE A 582 20.83 -12.73 -1.05
C ILE A 582 20.21 -12.22 -2.35
N ASN A 583 19.07 -11.55 -2.26
CA ASN A 583 18.70 -10.51 -3.20
C ASN A 583 18.14 -9.28 -2.47
N ILE A 584 18.20 -8.12 -3.09
CA ILE A 584 17.64 -6.87 -2.60
C ILE A 584 16.71 -6.34 -3.68
N VAL A 585 15.46 -6.06 -3.30
CA VAL A 585 14.38 -5.61 -4.18
C VAL A 585 13.92 -4.23 -3.68
N PRO A 586 14.57 -3.13 -4.12
CA PRO A 586 14.09 -1.79 -3.85
C PRO A 586 12.81 -1.52 -4.66
N PHE A 587 11.82 -0.92 -4.03
CA PHE A 587 10.56 -0.60 -4.70
C PHE A 587 10.05 0.80 -4.38
N HIS A 588 9.42 1.40 -5.38
CA HIS A 588 8.57 2.56 -5.27
C HIS A 588 7.34 2.33 -6.17
N THR A 589 6.94 3.28 -7.03
CA THR A 589 5.96 3.04 -8.10
C THR A 589 6.37 1.86 -9.00
N THR A 590 7.66 1.72 -9.27
CA THR A 590 8.24 0.57 -10.00
C THR A 590 9.10 -0.27 -9.07
N VAL A 591 9.31 -1.52 -9.46
CA VAL A 591 10.13 -2.49 -8.71
C VAL A 591 11.44 -2.70 -9.46
N SER A 592 12.54 -2.67 -8.71
CA SER A 592 13.88 -2.97 -9.20
C SER A 592 14.46 -4.16 -8.44
N GLN A 593 15.59 -4.69 -8.92
CA GLN A 593 16.34 -5.73 -8.22
C GLN A 593 17.83 -5.43 -8.36
N VAL A 594 18.58 -5.68 -7.28
CA VAL A 594 20.03 -5.52 -7.27
C VAL A 594 20.69 -6.63 -8.10
N PHE A 595 20.24 -7.87 -7.94
CA PHE A 595 20.72 -9.01 -8.71
C PHE A 595 19.61 -9.57 -9.59
N GLU A 596 19.98 -10.15 -10.73
CA GLU A 596 19.03 -10.80 -11.64
C GLU A 596 18.30 -11.99 -11.01
N ARG A 597 18.99 -12.68 -10.09
CA ARG A 597 18.53 -13.79 -9.26
C ARG A 597 19.24 -13.75 -7.91
N MET A 598 18.75 -14.49 -6.92
CA MET A 598 19.46 -14.69 -5.65
C MET A 598 20.91 -15.13 -5.90
N THR A 599 21.85 -14.44 -5.26
CA THR A 599 23.28 -14.58 -5.50
C THR A 599 24.01 -14.84 -4.19
N GLN A 600 25.04 -15.68 -4.24
CA GLN A 600 25.90 -15.96 -3.09
C GLN A 600 26.65 -14.70 -2.64
N VAL A 601 26.75 -14.46 -1.32
CA VAL A 601 27.36 -13.25 -0.73
C VAL A 601 28.91 -13.28 -0.79
N THR A 602 29.46 -13.45 -2.00
CA THR A 602 30.89 -13.30 -2.29
C THR A 602 31.34 -11.86 -2.00
N ASP A 603 32.65 -11.62 -1.89
CA ASP A 603 33.17 -10.27 -1.63
C ASP A 603 32.77 -9.28 -2.74
N ARG A 604 32.70 -9.75 -3.99
CA ARG A 604 32.21 -8.97 -5.14
C ARG A 604 30.72 -8.65 -5.01
N ALA A 605 29.88 -9.66 -4.78
CA ALA A 605 28.44 -9.46 -4.63
C ALA A 605 28.13 -8.55 -3.44
N ARG A 606 28.87 -8.68 -2.34
CA ARG A 606 28.76 -7.80 -1.17
C ARG A 606 29.09 -6.35 -1.52
N ALA A 607 30.21 -6.11 -2.22
CA ALA A 607 30.58 -4.77 -2.66
C ALA A 607 29.52 -4.16 -3.61
N GLU A 608 28.98 -4.96 -4.53
CA GLU A 608 27.91 -4.55 -5.44
C GLU A 608 26.62 -4.21 -4.68
N ALA A 609 26.18 -5.07 -3.75
CA ALA A 609 25.02 -4.82 -2.91
C ALA A 609 25.18 -3.52 -2.09
N LEU A 610 26.33 -3.32 -1.45
CA LEU A 610 26.61 -2.10 -0.67
C LEU A 610 26.59 -0.85 -1.55
N SER A 611 27.18 -0.92 -2.75
CA SER A 611 27.14 0.18 -3.72
C SER A 611 25.71 0.51 -4.16
N GLN A 612 24.87 -0.49 -4.42
CA GLN A 612 23.47 -0.28 -4.80
C GLN A 612 22.66 0.27 -3.64
N ILE A 613 22.89 -0.20 -2.40
CA ILE A 613 22.26 0.35 -1.20
C ILE A 613 22.61 1.84 -1.06
N ASP A 614 23.87 2.22 -1.26
CA ASP A 614 24.32 3.62 -1.18
C ASP A 614 23.68 4.49 -2.27
N ALA A 615 23.38 3.93 -3.43
CA ALA A 615 22.73 4.61 -4.54
C ALA A 615 21.21 4.80 -4.36
N LEU A 616 20.56 4.12 -3.40
CA LEU A 616 19.11 4.25 -3.18
C LEU A 616 18.70 5.70 -2.88
N ARG A 617 17.60 6.13 -3.50
CA ARG A 617 16.97 7.44 -3.35
C ARG A 617 15.46 7.28 -3.26
N THR A 618 14.80 8.19 -2.54
CA THR A 618 13.35 8.20 -2.40
C THR A 618 12.67 8.68 -3.67
N GLN A 619 11.66 7.98 -4.16
CA GLN A 619 10.89 8.38 -5.35
C GLN A 619 9.50 7.75 -5.32
N GLY A 620 8.50 8.38 -5.97
CA GLY A 620 7.25 7.69 -6.32
C GLY A 620 6.38 7.22 -5.15
N GLY A 621 5.44 6.33 -5.46
CA GLY A 621 4.51 5.70 -4.50
C GLY A 621 5.01 4.35 -4.00
N THR A 622 4.12 3.57 -3.39
CA THR A 622 4.45 2.40 -2.56
C THR A 622 3.83 1.15 -3.19
N ASN A 623 4.56 0.46 -4.06
CA ASN A 623 4.09 -0.74 -4.81
C ASN A 623 4.53 -2.06 -4.14
N ILE A 624 3.93 -2.37 -2.99
CA ILE A 624 4.24 -3.60 -2.23
C ILE A 624 3.82 -4.85 -3.02
N HIS A 625 2.71 -4.79 -3.78
CA HIS A 625 2.21 -5.92 -4.56
C HIS A 625 3.26 -6.47 -5.53
N ASP A 626 3.79 -5.62 -6.41
CA ASP A 626 4.72 -6.06 -7.44
C ASP A 626 6.09 -6.42 -6.81
N ALA A 627 6.46 -5.74 -5.71
CA ALA A 627 7.71 -6.02 -5.00
C ALA A 627 7.69 -7.41 -4.36
N MET A 628 6.57 -7.78 -3.74
CA MET A 628 6.37 -9.11 -3.18
C MET A 628 6.25 -10.16 -4.29
N GLN A 629 5.52 -9.87 -5.37
CA GLN A 629 5.45 -10.76 -6.53
C GLN A 629 6.84 -11.08 -7.08
N ARG A 630 7.71 -10.06 -7.17
CA ARG A 630 9.10 -10.23 -7.59
C ARG A 630 9.90 -11.07 -6.60
N ALA A 631 9.77 -10.82 -5.30
CA ALA A 631 10.46 -11.61 -4.28
C ALA A 631 10.04 -13.08 -4.32
N PHE A 632 8.75 -13.38 -4.48
CA PHE A 632 8.24 -14.75 -4.64
C PHE A 632 8.69 -15.42 -5.95
N ALA A 633 9.07 -14.66 -6.97
CA ALA A 633 9.57 -15.22 -8.22
C ALA A 633 10.94 -15.90 -8.06
N GLU A 634 11.71 -15.58 -7.02
CA GLU A 634 12.95 -16.28 -6.67
C GLU A 634 12.64 -17.70 -6.21
N PRO A 635 13.08 -18.77 -6.90
CA PRO A 635 12.68 -20.14 -6.56
C PRO A 635 13.18 -20.62 -5.19
N GLU A 636 14.37 -20.17 -4.79
CA GLU A 636 15.07 -20.65 -3.59
C GLU A 636 14.81 -19.82 -2.35
N VAL A 637 14.06 -18.71 -2.46
CA VAL A 637 13.76 -17.85 -1.32
C VAL A 637 12.99 -18.63 -0.26
N ASP A 638 13.49 -18.59 0.98
CA ASP A 638 12.76 -19.12 2.13
C ASP A 638 12.40 -18.04 3.15
N THR A 639 13.01 -16.86 3.05
CA THR A 639 12.74 -15.75 3.97
C THR A 639 12.72 -14.41 3.23
N ILE A 640 11.71 -13.59 3.50
CA ILE A 640 11.59 -12.22 2.99
C ILE A 640 11.59 -11.26 4.17
N TYR A 641 12.37 -10.19 4.08
CA TYR A 641 12.29 -9.04 4.97
C TYR A 641 11.66 -7.87 4.22
N LEU A 642 10.39 -7.61 4.49
CA LEU A 642 9.64 -6.49 3.93
C LEU A 642 9.76 -5.28 4.84
N LEU A 643 10.50 -4.26 4.42
CA LEU A 643 10.56 -2.96 5.08
C LEU A 643 9.69 -1.97 4.31
N SER A 644 8.73 -1.34 5.00
CA SER A 644 7.91 -0.25 4.44
C SER A 644 7.47 0.73 5.51
N ASP A 645 7.25 1.98 5.13
CA ASP A 645 6.84 3.05 6.03
C ASP A 645 5.39 3.49 5.89
N GLY A 646 4.60 2.79 5.07
CA GLY A 646 3.26 3.25 4.72
C GLY A 646 2.32 2.22 4.11
N ALA A 647 1.14 2.72 3.74
CA ALA A 647 0.12 1.95 3.05
C ALA A 647 0.44 1.81 1.56
N PRO A 648 0.06 0.69 0.92
CA PRO A 648 0.20 0.55 -0.52
C PRO A 648 -0.51 1.69 -1.26
N SER A 649 0.17 2.32 -2.21
CA SER A 649 -0.37 3.41 -3.03
C SER A 649 -0.19 3.17 -4.54
N ASN A 650 0.49 2.08 -4.90
CA ASN A 650 0.64 1.61 -6.27
C ASN A 650 0.59 0.07 -6.30
N GLY A 651 0.46 -0.50 -7.49
CA GLY A 651 0.35 -1.95 -7.72
C GLY A 651 -1.05 -2.42 -8.12
N GLU A 652 -1.17 -3.65 -8.60
CA GLU A 652 -2.46 -4.22 -9.00
C GLU A 652 -3.49 -4.23 -7.86
N ILE A 653 -3.01 -4.41 -6.62
CA ILE A 653 -3.80 -4.39 -5.40
C ILE A 653 -3.21 -3.32 -4.47
N THR A 654 -4.02 -2.31 -4.14
CA THR A 654 -3.64 -1.20 -3.23
C THR A 654 -4.43 -1.21 -1.92
N ASP A 655 -5.55 -1.93 -1.88
CA ASP A 655 -6.27 -2.17 -0.64
C ASP A 655 -5.41 -3.03 0.30
N PRO A 656 -5.11 -2.57 1.53
CA PRO A 656 -4.20 -3.29 2.43
C PRO A 656 -4.65 -4.70 2.79
N ASP A 657 -5.95 -4.92 3.01
CA ASP A 657 -6.47 -6.23 3.41
C ASP A 657 -6.44 -7.21 2.24
N ALA A 658 -6.90 -6.78 1.06
CA ALA A 658 -6.82 -7.59 -0.15
C ALA A 658 -5.36 -7.91 -0.55
N LEU A 659 -4.42 -6.99 -0.30
CA LEU A 659 -3.01 -7.23 -0.56
C LEU A 659 -2.43 -8.27 0.41
N ALA A 660 -2.76 -8.18 1.71
CA ALA A 660 -2.38 -9.19 2.67
C ALA A 660 -2.93 -10.57 2.29
N ASP A 661 -4.21 -10.65 1.88
CA ASP A 661 -4.84 -11.89 1.40
C ASP A 661 -4.10 -12.49 0.20
N GLU A 662 -3.73 -11.66 -0.78
CA GLU A 662 -2.99 -12.09 -1.98
C GLU A 662 -1.60 -12.64 -1.61
N ILE A 663 -0.85 -11.93 -0.76
CA ILE A 663 0.49 -12.35 -0.30
C ILE A 663 0.41 -13.66 0.49
N VAL A 664 -0.56 -13.78 1.40
CA VAL A 664 -0.80 -15.00 2.17
C VAL A 664 -1.16 -16.15 1.22
N ARG A 665 -2.00 -15.90 0.22
CA ARG A 665 -2.37 -16.90 -0.79
C ARG A 665 -1.15 -17.43 -1.54
N TRP A 666 -0.28 -16.56 -2.04
CA TRP A 666 0.98 -16.96 -2.68
C TRP A 666 1.84 -17.81 -1.73
N ASN A 667 1.83 -17.47 -0.44
CA ASN A 667 2.64 -18.15 0.55
C ASN A 667 2.15 -19.56 0.91
N ARG A 668 0.87 -19.91 0.62
CA ARG A 668 0.31 -21.23 0.96
C ARG A 668 1.08 -22.40 0.35
N THR A 669 1.69 -22.19 -0.82
CA THR A 669 2.54 -23.19 -1.49
C THR A 669 4.03 -22.90 -1.40
N ARG A 670 4.41 -21.62 -1.22
CA ARG A 670 5.82 -21.21 -1.18
C ARG A 670 6.46 -21.32 0.19
N ARG A 671 5.66 -21.26 1.26
CA ARG A 671 6.07 -21.44 2.67
C ARG A 671 7.24 -20.56 3.08
N VAL A 672 7.34 -19.36 2.52
CA VAL A 672 8.34 -18.35 2.83
C VAL A 672 8.00 -17.70 4.18
N ARG A 673 8.98 -17.52 5.06
CA ARG A 673 8.80 -16.71 6.27
C ARG A 673 8.92 -15.24 5.90
N ILE A 674 7.90 -14.43 6.19
CA ILE A 674 7.91 -13.01 5.82
C ILE A 674 8.00 -12.19 7.10
N HIS A 675 9.17 -11.62 7.35
CA HIS A 675 9.34 -10.62 8.40
C HIS A 675 8.90 -9.27 7.86
N CYS A 676 8.17 -8.50 8.65
CA CYS A 676 7.73 -7.17 8.27
C CYS A 676 8.24 -6.12 9.26
N ILE A 677 8.85 -5.09 8.71
CA ILE A 677 9.43 -3.98 9.45
C ILE A 677 8.69 -2.72 9.04
N ALA A 678 7.89 -2.19 9.95
CA ALA A 678 7.23 -0.92 9.79
C ALA A 678 8.12 0.19 10.35
N ILE A 679 8.47 1.18 9.52
CA ILE A 679 9.30 2.31 9.94
C ILE A 679 8.49 3.61 10.00
N GLY A 680 8.58 4.34 11.10
CA GLY A 680 7.89 5.61 11.32
C GLY A 680 6.40 5.52 11.67
N MET A 681 5.69 4.44 11.30
CA MET A 681 4.31 4.20 11.73
C MET A 681 3.97 2.72 11.82
N ASP A 682 2.97 2.37 12.62
CA ASP A 682 2.45 1.00 12.69
C ASP A 682 1.60 0.65 11.46
N SER A 683 1.65 -0.63 11.05
CA SER A 683 0.87 -1.15 9.95
C SER A 683 0.18 -2.47 10.31
N PRO A 684 -1.16 -2.48 10.46
CA PRO A 684 -1.93 -3.72 10.68
C PRO A 684 -1.74 -4.75 9.56
N MET A 685 -1.66 -4.30 8.31
CA MET A 685 -1.40 -5.14 7.14
C MET A 685 -0.06 -5.87 7.26
N LEU A 686 1.02 -5.14 7.53
CA LEU A 686 2.36 -5.74 7.70
C LEU A 686 2.39 -6.72 8.89
N LYS A 687 1.71 -6.37 9.99
CA LYS A 687 1.59 -7.25 11.15
C LYS A 687 0.87 -8.55 10.81
N ARG A 688 -0.20 -8.46 10.02
CA ARG A 688 -0.97 -9.62 9.55
C ARG A 688 -0.12 -10.53 8.65
N ILE A 689 0.55 -9.96 7.63
CA ILE A 689 1.45 -10.70 6.73
C ILE A 689 2.54 -11.44 7.52
N ALA A 690 3.16 -10.77 8.48
CA ALA A 690 4.19 -11.39 9.31
C ALA A 690 3.63 -12.55 10.13
N ASN A 691 2.51 -12.35 10.83
CA ASN A 691 1.92 -13.39 11.67
C ASN A 691 1.47 -14.62 10.86
N GLU A 692 0.81 -14.41 9.72
CA GLU A 692 0.27 -15.49 8.89
C GLU A 692 1.36 -16.27 8.13
N SER A 693 2.53 -15.66 7.91
CA SER A 693 3.70 -16.34 7.33
C SER A 693 4.65 -16.93 8.38
N GLY A 694 4.33 -16.81 9.67
CA GLY A 694 5.20 -17.24 10.78
C GLY A 694 6.43 -16.36 10.96
N GLY A 695 6.46 -15.16 10.37
CA GLY A 695 7.51 -14.17 10.56
C GLY A 695 7.31 -13.29 11.79
N GLU A 696 8.12 -12.24 11.88
CA GLU A 696 8.09 -11.27 12.97
C GLU A 696 7.72 -9.89 12.44
N TYR A 697 6.86 -9.20 13.19
CA TYR A 697 6.54 -7.80 12.97
C TYR A 697 7.32 -6.93 13.94
N VAL A 698 8.06 -5.96 13.41
CA VAL A 698 8.74 -4.93 14.20
C VAL A 698 8.27 -3.55 13.75
N SER A 699 8.00 -2.69 14.74
CA SER A 699 7.71 -1.29 14.53
C SER A 699 8.85 -0.46 15.07
N SER A 700 9.47 0.34 14.21
CA SER A 700 10.60 1.22 14.53
C SER A 700 10.13 2.66 14.38
N ARG A 701 10.02 3.40 15.49
CA ARG A 701 9.47 4.76 15.52
C ARG A 701 10.55 5.81 15.74
#